data_AF-A0A952WG85-F1
#
_entry.id   AF-A0A952WG85-F1
#
_cell.length_a   1.000
_cell.length_b   1.000
_cell.length_c   1.000
_cell.angle_alpha   90.00
_cell.angle_beta   90.00
_cell.angle_gamma   90.00
#
_symmetry.space_group_name_H-M   'P 1'
#
loop_
_entity.id
_entity.type
_entity.pdbx_description
1 polymer ?
#
loop_
_entity_poly.entity_id
_entity_poly.type
_entity_poly.pdbx_seq_one_letter_code
_entity_poly.pdbx_strand_id
1 'polypeptide(L)'
;MPNIARITRTPLLPLVLPLLLCAASPAAIVTVTNTIYDAHVETASSIGSWNAITGTAHTTGAGNDLTYRGSFTGTNYSSLRVYTSTGTLKKDYSFRGSGGGTNLDPFVIAQGTSPASIVATGKGYRTQWRIPAEGLEITQDVIVVPIGLPTTANSAIYHTVEIKNIGSSTARVGWRNLYDWDMTRPNGSLDDGPGNQLDAGCPLTTIVPFTGTEFSHKPVTADIARVRLSGTHNYEVLLALKFDPGFIPSLPVTVPDEYCFASWPSSYNAVFNYVPSAQTPADTAGLSWFGRDFAHALVIGAGQSRRLTQIWTISTPGDCFPGPRCLNPPNNMALWLPFDQLNSLGVTRNVVSGYGGVVRPSVALGPALSFGSYVNNCLYFNGVNQYVSVMNHSLVDIAEGDLSIDAWVFVTEDTNSSFFVLTDKRRQSGASTVGYLTFLVRGAAGYQFGIQLADGGANSWISPTLFHTGWHHLAVTVARKLTNGGTFYIDGTFAGNFNPTGRQGSLSNISAFNVGAAPATLGGYFFGFIDEVEVFRRVLPPTEVFDIYNAKMLGKCKQFVQAYPDTIFCGSSTTTTVGAYLFNFAATGATFTGNFGPTNSCGTPLFPTAVAFPPTFVGSGITVPVWMTATKPASLTTTGSTTCYLVTATQPVPTTSSTGKVTYRPDIACSNGIATLAVQVPLGGSTNVAFHIGNESIKSAFLRYRIEAIGPDGLVSQYLALNGLLPGEPVEDEASVPLGSEIEIIVEASFREVDALGLTFLRLSTDTDGDGIYEPADIVPLACQLPPACCIADFNCDGQVDDGDFAIFAPAYDEVLCADPDICPTDLTADGVVDDQDFQIFILAYSGVECT
;
A
#
# COMPACT_ATOMS: atom_id res chain seq x y z
N MET A 1 -73.21 48.26 -14.35
CA MET A 1 -74.31 48.10 -15.32
C MET A 1 -74.04 49.00 -16.53
N PRO A 2 -74.45 48.65 -17.76
CA PRO A 2 -75.40 47.59 -18.08
C PRO A 2 -74.89 46.49 -19.04
N ASN A 3 -75.42 45.31 -18.77
CA ASN A 3 -75.63 44.21 -19.72
C ASN A 3 -76.68 44.61 -20.76
N ILE A 4 -76.70 43.93 -21.91
CA ILE A 4 -77.87 43.21 -22.44
C ILE A 4 -77.38 42.17 -23.46
N ALA A 5 -77.87 40.94 -23.30
CA ALA A 5 -77.61 39.76 -24.11
C ALA A 5 -78.73 39.49 -25.13
N ARG A 6 -78.43 38.77 -26.22
CA ARG A 6 -79.13 37.54 -26.71
C ARG A 6 -78.58 37.10 -28.09
N ILE A 7 -78.01 35.87 -28.21
CA ILE A 7 -78.63 34.60 -28.71
C ILE A 7 -78.83 34.63 -30.24
N THR A 8 -78.40 33.71 -31.14
CA THR A 8 -77.79 32.36 -31.16
C THR A 8 -77.55 31.96 -32.64
N ARG A 9 -76.55 31.12 -32.96
CA ARG A 9 -76.69 29.78 -33.60
C ARG A 9 -75.41 29.32 -34.37
N THR A 10 -74.88 28.19 -33.91
CA THR A 10 -74.13 27.08 -34.58
C THR A 10 -72.93 27.36 -35.52
N PRO A 11 -71.76 26.72 -35.30
CA PRO A 11 -70.60 26.81 -36.19
C PRO A 11 -70.52 25.66 -37.21
N LEU A 12 -69.99 25.99 -38.39
CA LEU A 12 -69.48 25.09 -39.42
C LEU A 12 -67.93 25.09 -39.36
N LEU A 13 -67.34 23.94 -39.66
CA LEU A 13 -65.90 23.65 -39.76
C LEU A 13 -65.15 24.63 -40.69
N PRO A 14 -63.82 24.85 -40.52
CA PRO A 14 -62.89 24.02 -41.28
C PRO A 14 -61.53 23.67 -40.61
N LEU A 15 -60.99 22.56 -41.12
CA LEU A 15 -59.61 22.04 -41.13
C LEU A 15 -58.49 22.91 -40.49
N VAL A 16 -57.89 22.40 -39.41
CA VAL A 16 -56.51 22.73 -38.98
C VAL A 16 -55.77 21.41 -38.75
N LEU A 17 -54.66 21.24 -39.46
CA LEU A 17 -53.70 20.14 -39.33
C LEU A 17 -52.86 20.37 -38.06
N PRO A 18 -52.87 19.48 -37.04
CA PRO A 18 -52.01 19.67 -35.88
C PRO A 18 -50.61 19.10 -36.15
N LEU A 19 -49.60 19.94 -35.91
CA LEU A 19 -48.20 19.55 -35.71
C LEU A 19 -48.16 18.50 -34.58
N LEU A 20 -47.80 17.27 -34.89
CA LEU A 20 -47.48 16.26 -33.89
C LEU A 20 -46.18 16.66 -33.18
N LEU A 21 -46.28 17.25 -31.98
CA LEU A 21 -45.21 17.14 -31.00
C LEU A 21 -45.17 15.67 -30.54
N CYS A 22 -44.20 14.90 -31.03
CA CYS A 22 -43.81 13.66 -30.38
C CYS A 22 -43.20 14.01 -29.02
N ALA A 23 -43.99 13.89 -27.95
CA ALA A 23 -43.45 13.73 -26.62
C ALA A 23 -42.60 12.45 -26.61
N ALA A 24 -41.32 12.57 -26.30
CA ALA A 24 -40.46 11.42 -26.01
C ALA A 24 -41.10 10.62 -24.87
N SER A 25 -41.21 9.30 -25.05
CA SER A 25 -41.54 8.38 -23.97
C SER A 25 -40.61 8.62 -22.77
N PRO A 26 -41.11 8.61 -21.52
CA PRO A 26 -40.24 8.79 -20.36
C PRO A 26 -39.20 7.68 -20.34
N ALA A 27 -37.93 8.07 -20.35
CA ALA A 27 -36.79 7.22 -20.06
C ALA A 27 -37.04 6.48 -18.73
N ALA A 28 -36.94 5.15 -18.74
CA ALA A 28 -36.97 4.39 -17.49
C ALA A 28 -35.55 4.41 -16.92
N ILE A 29 -35.33 5.19 -15.85
CA ILE A 29 -34.03 5.36 -15.19
C ILE A 29 -34.04 4.62 -13.86
N VAL A 30 -32.97 3.88 -13.57
CA VAL A 30 -32.72 3.25 -12.28
C VAL A 30 -31.62 4.01 -11.54
N THR A 31 -31.83 4.30 -10.26
CA THR A 31 -30.83 4.96 -9.41
C THR A 31 -30.16 3.95 -8.48
N VAL A 32 -28.84 3.85 -8.57
CA VAL A 32 -27.94 3.13 -7.66
C VAL A 32 -27.32 4.15 -6.71
N THR A 33 -27.55 4.01 -5.40
CA THR A 33 -27.29 5.12 -4.46
C THR A 33 -26.78 4.68 -3.09
N ASN A 34 -25.90 5.51 -2.52
CA ASN A 34 -25.63 5.59 -1.07
C ASN A 34 -25.72 7.06 -0.58
N THR A 35 -25.26 7.35 0.62
CA THR A 35 -25.33 8.72 1.17
C THR A 35 -24.40 9.72 0.47
N ILE A 36 -23.40 9.25 -0.30
CA ILE A 36 -22.35 10.06 -0.93
C ILE A 36 -22.59 10.22 -2.44
N TYR A 37 -23.15 9.22 -3.12
CA TYR A 37 -23.37 9.24 -4.57
C TYR A 37 -24.71 8.65 -4.99
N ASP A 38 -25.29 9.26 -6.02
CA ASP A 38 -26.42 8.74 -6.79
C ASP A 38 -25.98 8.53 -8.24
N ALA A 39 -25.95 7.29 -8.71
CA ALA A 39 -25.69 6.93 -10.10
C ALA A 39 -27.00 6.53 -10.79
N HIS A 40 -27.32 7.16 -11.91
CA HIS A 40 -28.54 7.00 -12.69
C HIS A 40 -28.24 6.22 -13.97
N VAL A 41 -28.89 5.08 -14.19
CA VAL A 41 -28.68 4.18 -15.34
C VAL A 41 -29.94 4.12 -16.20
N GLU A 42 -29.80 4.31 -17.50
CA GLU A 42 -30.88 4.20 -18.50
C GLU A 42 -31.23 2.74 -18.80
N THR A 43 -32.53 2.45 -18.87
CA THR A 43 -33.04 1.08 -19.07
C THR A 43 -34.02 0.92 -20.24
N ALA A 44 -34.38 1.99 -20.96
CA ALA A 44 -35.39 1.95 -22.01
C ALA A 44 -34.92 2.34 -23.43
N SER A 45 -34.12 3.40 -23.59
CA SER A 45 -33.88 4.00 -24.93
C SER A 45 -32.42 4.34 -25.28
N SER A 46 -31.52 4.19 -24.31
CA SER A 46 -30.07 4.21 -24.46
C SER A 46 -29.50 3.28 -23.40
N ILE A 47 -29.87 2.01 -23.49
CA ILE A 47 -29.78 1.06 -22.37
C ILE A 47 -28.31 0.94 -21.96
N GLY A 48 -28.01 1.11 -20.67
CA GLY A 48 -26.65 1.09 -20.11
C GLY A 48 -25.93 2.45 -20.08
N SER A 49 -26.45 3.49 -20.73
CA SER A 49 -25.98 4.87 -20.50
C SER A 49 -26.20 5.28 -19.05
N TRP A 50 -25.28 6.03 -18.45
CA TRP A 50 -25.39 6.41 -17.04
C TRP A 50 -24.69 7.72 -16.69
N ASN A 51 -25.25 8.41 -15.70
CA ASN A 51 -24.73 9.66 -15.11
C ASN A 51 -24.71 9.56 -13.59
N ALA A 52 -24.05 10.49 -12.90
CA ALA A 52 -24.05 10.54 -11.45
C ALA A 52 -24.05 11.96 -10.87
N ILE A 53 -24.59 12.07 -9.66
CA ILE A 53 -24.61 13.27 -8.83
C ILE A 53 -24.13 12.96 -7.40
N THR A 54 -23.79 14.01 -6.66
CA THR A 54 -23.46 13.91 -5.24
C THR A 54 -24.70 13.70 -4.37
N GLY A 55 -24.59 12.80 -3.39
CA GLY A 55 -25.59 12.54 -2.36
C GLY A 55 -25.52 13.53 -1.19
N THR A 56 -26.43 13.38 -0.23
CA THR A 56 -26.61 14.35 0.88
C THR A 56 -25.46 14.42 1.88
N ALA A 57 -24.64 13.38 2.00
CA ALA A 57 -23.49 13.34 2.88
C ALA A 57 -22.17 13.66 2.14
N HIS A 58 -22.21 13.97 0.84
CA HIS A 58 -21.03 14.39 0.11
C HIS A 58 -20.54 15.75 0.65
N THR A 59 -19.22 15.93 0.80
CA THR A 59 -18.64 17.13 1.43
C THR A 59 -18.99 18.44 0.71
N THR A 60 -19.27 18.33 -0.59
CA THR A 60 -19.61 19.41 -1.50
C THR A 60 -21.11 19.77 -1.47
N GLY A 61 -21.90 19.07 -0.67
CA GLY A 61 -23.36 19.15 -0.68
C GLY A 61 -24.03 18.22 -1.69
N ALA A 62 -25.36 18.12 -1.60
CA ALA A 62 -26.18 17.24 -2.42
C ALA A 62 -26.49 17.84 -3.80
N GLY A 63 -26.60 17.00 -4.82
CA GLY A 63 -27.12 17.36 -6.13
C GLY A 63 -26.12 18.06 -7.05
N ASN A 64 -24.82 18.03 -6.73
CA ASN A 64 -23.80 18.49 -7.66
C ASN A 64 -23.60 17.44 -8.76
N ASP A 65 -23.52 17.89 -10.01
CA ASP A 65 -23.25 17.02 -11.15
C ASP A 65 -21.80 16.51 -11.11
N LEU A 66 -21.64 15.17 -11.08
CA LEU A 66 -20.33 14.54 -11.34
C LEU A 66 -20.12 14.35 -12.85
N THR A 67 -21.23 14.22 -13.56
CA THR A 67 -21.36 14.09 -15.00
C THR A 67 -22.56 14.91 -15.48
N TYR A 68 -22.55 15.37 -16.73
CA TYR A 68 -23.49 16.36 -17.25
C TYR A 68 -24.96 16.12 -16.90
N ARG A 69 -25.61 17.10 -16.26
CA ARG A 69 -27.04 17.11 -15.90
C ARG A 69 -27.57 15.81 -15.29
N GLY A 70 -26.80 15.20 -14.39
CA GLY A 70 -27.20 14.25 -13.36
C GLY A 70 -28.14 13.09 -13.73
N SER A 71 -29.40 13.37 -14.04
CA SER A 71 -30.40 12.38 -14.47
C SER A 71 -30.50 12.21 -15.99
N PHE A 72 -29.82 13.04 -16.79
CA PHE A 72 -29.86 12.99 -18.25
C PHE A 72 -28.81 12.05 -18.84
N THR A 73 -29.02 10.75 -18.68
CA THR A 73 -28.10 9.67 -19.08
C THR A 73 -27.69 9.67 -20.56
N GLY A 74 -28.44 10.32 -21.45
CA GLY A 74 -28.22 10.26 -22.91
C GLY A 74 -26.94 10.93 -23.42
N THR A 75 -26.19 11.63 -22.57
CA THR A 75 -24.88 12.21 -22.92
C THR A 75 -23.73 11.26 -22.63
N ASN A 76 -23.83 10.39 -21.63
CA ASN A 76 -22.76 9.44 -21.34
C ASN A 76 -23.07 8.08 -21.94
N TYR A 77 -22.13 7.57 -22.72
CA TYR A 77 -22.29 6.27 -23.34
C TYR A 77 -20.96 5.63 -23.64
N SER A 78 -21.02 4.32 -23.71
CA SER A 78 -19.91 3.48 -24.09
C SER A 78 -20.10 2.98 -25.51
N SER A 79 -19.00 2.59 -26.13
CA SER A 79 -19.00 2.05 -27.48
C SER A 79 -18.01 0.89 -27.58
N LEU A 80 -18.37 -0.09 -28.39
CA LEU A 80 -17.57 -1.26 -28.71
C LEU A 80 -17.08 -1.15 -30.15
N ARG A 81 -15.81 -1.42 -30.37
CA ARG A 81 -15.21 -1.65 -31.68
C ARG A 81 -14.86 -3.10 -31.86
N VAL A 82 -15.15 -3.66 -33.02
CA VAL A 82 -14.72 -5.00 -33.41
C VAL A 82 -13.75 -4.90 -34.58
N TYR A 83 -12.64 -5.61 -34.49
CA TYR A 83 -11.63 -5.70 -35.55
C TYR A 83 -11.77 -7.01 -36.34
N THR A 84 -11.39 -6.97 -37.61
CA THR A 84 -11.19 -8.18 -38.41
C THR A 84 -9.92 -8.91 -37.98
N SER A 85 -9.78 -10.18 -38.36
CA SER A 85 -8.54 -10.94 -38.12
C SER A 85 -7.32 -10.35 -38.81
N THR A 86 -7.52 -9.55 -39.87
CA THR A 86 -6.47 -8.91 -40.67
C THR A 86 -6.16 -7.47 -40.23
N GLY A 87 -6.80 -6.99 -39.16
CA GLY A 87 -6.46 -5.69 -38.57
C GLY A 87 -7.25 -4.48 -39.03
N THR A 88 -8.32 -4.67 -39.80
CA THR A 88 -9.21 -3.58 -40.22
C THR A 88 -10.40 -3.44 -39.27
N LEU A 89 -11.01 -2.25 -39.22
CA LEU A 89 -12.31 -2.07 -38.56
C LEU A 89 -13.35 -3.00 -39.20
N LYS A 90 -14.05 -3.79 -38.37
CA LYS A 90 -15.20 -4.60 -38.80
C LYS A 90 -16.50 -3.85 -38.56
N LYS A 91 -16.74 -3.41 -37.32
CA LYS A 91 -18.00 -2.79 -36.90
C LYS A 91 -17.82 -2.01 -35.60
N ASP A 92 -18.50 -0.89 -35.48
CA ASP A 92 -18.67 -0.18 -34.20
C ASP A 92 -20.13 -0.28 -33.72
N TYR A 93 -20.29 -0.43 -32.42
CA TYR A 93 -21.57 -0.49 -31.71
C TYR A 93 -21.59 0.59 -30.61
N SER A 94 -22.75 1.17 -30.36
CA SER A 94 -22.93 2.20 -29.34
C SER A 94 -24.34 2.15 -28.76
N PHE A 95 -24.50 2.67 -27.54
CA PHE A 95 -25.82 2.83 -26.95
C PHE A 95 -26.67 3.78 -27.81
N ARG A 96 -27.93 3.41 -28.05
CA ARG A 96 -28.86 4.09 -28.96
C ARG A 96 -28.40 4.24 -30.42
N GLY A 97 -27.22 3.73 -30.80
CA GLY A 97 -26.60 3.99 -32.10
C GLY A 97 -25.96 5.38 -32.21
N SER A 98 -25.61 6.01 -31.08
CA SER A 98 -24.94 7.30 -31.02
C SER A 98 -23.68 7.35 -31.90
N GLY A 99 -23.43 8.52 -32.51
CA GLY A 99 -22.31 8.76 -33.41
C GLY A 99 -22.34 8.00 -34.74
N GLY A 100 -23.43 7.30 -35.08
CA GLY A 100 -23.54 6.46 -36.28
C GLY A 100 -23.22 4.97 -36.06
N GLY A 101 -23.14 4.53 -34.80
CA GLY A 101 -22.87 3.14 -34.45
C GLY A 101 -24.08 2.24 -34.62
N THR A 102 -23.86 0.93 -34.64
CA THR A 102 -24.99 0.00 -34.56
C THR A 102 -25.57 0.05 -33.15
N ASN A 103 -26.88 0.30 -33.05
CA ASN A 103 -27.55 0.39 -31.75
C ASN A 103 -27.41 -0.93 -30.96
N LEU A 104 -26.91 -0.84 -29.72
CA LEU A 104 -26.79 -1.96 -28.79
C LEU A 104 -28.10 -2.37 -28.14
N ASP A 105 -29.09 -1.48 -28.01
CA ASP A 105 -30.34 -1.77 -27.28
C ASP A 105 -31.05 -3.06 -27.75
N PRO A 106 -31.13 -3.38 -29.06
CA PRO A 106 -31.75 -4.62 -29.53
C PRO A 106 -31.02 -5.90 -29.11
N PHE A 107 -29.79 -5.80 -28.60
CA PHE A 107 -28.96 -6.92 -28.18
C PHE A 107 -29.02 -7.19 -26.67
N VAL A 108 -29.81 -6.43 -25.90
CA VAL A 108 -29.97 -6.62 -24.45
C VAL A 108 -30.60 -8.00 -24.17
N ILE A 109 -29.95 -8.77 -23.28
CA ILE A 109 -30.43 -10.09 -22.85
C ILE A 109 -30.85 -10.14 -21.38
N ALA A 110 -30.31 -9.24 -20.54
CA ALA A 110 -30.67 -9.15 -19.13
C ALA A 110 -30.38 -7.75 -18.57
N GLN A 111 -31.19 -7.33 -17.60
CA GLN A 111 -30.98 -6.13 -16.80
C GLN A 111 -31.43 -6.40 -15.36
N GLY A 112 -30.75 -5.83 -14.36
CA GLY A 112 -31.16 -6.01 -12.96
C GLY A 112 -30.08 -5.62 -11.96
N THR A 113 -30.23 -6.07 -10.72
CA THR A 113 -29.25 -5.83 -9.65
C THR A 113 -27.95 -6.59 -9.92
N SER A 114 -26.80 -5.94 -9.68
CA SER A 114 -25.49 -6.60 -9.75
C SER A 114 -25.36 -7.71 -8.69
N PRO A 115 -24.69 -8.85 -8.99
CA PRO A 115 -24.53 -9.94 -8.04
C PRO A 115 -23.73 -9.56 -6.77
N ALA A 116 -24.08 -10.18 -5.64
CA ALA A 116 -23.38 -9.97 -4.36
C ALA A 116 -21.88 -10.36 -4.40
N SER A 117 -21.50 -11.29 -5.29
CA SER A 117 -20.09 -11.66 -5.52
C SER A 117 -19.24 -10.54 -6.14
N ILE A 118 -19.88 -9.50 -6.67
CA ILE A 118 -19.24 -8.27 -7.16
C ILE A 118 -19.45 -7.12 -6.15
N VAL A 119 -20.51 -7.19 -5.35
CA VAL A 119 -20.96 -6.10 -4.48
C VAL A 119 -21.16 -6.62 -3.05
N ALA A 120 -20.06 -6.82 -2.30
CA ALA A 120 -20.12 -7.36 -0.93
C ALA A 120 -20.76 -6.39 0.08
N THR A 121 -20.64 -5.07 -0.15
CA THR A 121 -21.09 -4.01 0.80
C THR A 121 -21.84 -2.84 0.14
N GLY A 122 -22.07 -2.86 -1.18
CA GLY A 122 -22.65 -1.75 -1.97
C GLY A 122 -24.01 -2.03 -2.63
N LYS A 123 -24.43 -1.15 -3.54
CA LYS A 123 -25.55 -1.37 -4.48
C LYS A 123 -25.03 -1.28 -5.91
N GLY A 124 -25.54 -2.11 -6.82
CA GLY A 124 -25.14 -2.06 -8.23
C GLY A 124 -26.27 -2.40 -9.19
N TYR A 125 -26.14 -1.91 -10.42
CA TYR A 125 -27.02 -2.24 -11.53
C TYR A 125 -26.23 -2.82 -12.69
N ARG A 126 -26.75 -3.91 -13.25
CA ARG A 126 -26.18 -4.69 -14.32
C ARG A 126 -27.01 -4.61 -15.58
N THR A 127 -26.32 -4.46 -16.70
CA THR A 127 -26.89 -4.64 -18.04
C THR A 127 -26.04 -5.63 -18.83
N GLN A 128 -26.69 -6.56 -19.54
CA GLN A 128 -26.01 -7.55 -20.37
C GLN A 128 -26.52 -7.52 -21.80
N TRP A 129 -25.60 -7.58 -22.75
CA TRP A 129 -25.88 -7.65 -24.19
C TRP A 129 -25.22 -8.87 -24.80
N ARG A 130 -25.88 -9.48 -25.78
CA ARG A 130 -25.30 -10.54 -26.61
C ARG A 130 -25.38 -10.14 -28.06
N ILE A 131 -24.24 -10.14 -28.75
CA ILE A 131 -24.12 -9.78 -30.17
C ILE A 131 -23.76 -11.07 -30.95
N PRO A 132 -24.75 -11.86 -31.42
CA PRO A 132 -24.47 -13.18 -32.00
C PRO A 132 -23.60 -13.11 -33.26
N ALA A 133 -23.76 -12.05 -34.07
CA ALA A 133 -22.98 -11.85 -35.29
C ALA A 133 -21.47 -11.67 -35.03
N GLU A 134 -21.11 -11.27 -33.82
CA GLU A 134 -19.73 -11.06 -33.39
C GLU A 134 -19.23 -12.15 -32.46
N GLY A 135 -20.12 -13.04 -31.98
CA GLY A 135 -19.77 -14.05 -30.98
C GLY A 135 -19.37 -13.43 -29.64
N LEU A 136 -19.98 -12.30 -29.26
CA LEU A 136 -19.64 -11.55 -28.05
C LEU A 136 -20.82 -11.46 -27.09
N GLU A 137 -20.51 -11.49 -25.79
CA GLU A 137 -21.40 -11.11 -24.72
C GLU A 137 -20.72 -10.02 -23.88
N ILE A 138 -21.46 -8.97 -23.54
CA ILE A 138 -20.97 -7.81 -22.80
C ILE A 138 -21.79 -7.71 -21.53
N THR A 139 -21.12 -7.53 -20.39
CA THR A 139 -21.75 -7.27 -19.10
C THR A 139 -21.21 -5.96 -18.57
N GLN A 140 -22.07 -4.99 -18.31
CA GLN A 140 -21.72 -3.74 -17.65
C GLN A 140 -22.33 -3.71 -16.25
N ASP A 141 -21.55 -3.33 -15.25
CA ASP A 141 -22.04 -3.03 -13.91
C ASP A 141 -21.68 -1.59 -13.52
N VAL A 142 -22.67 -0.84 -13.02
CA VAL A 142 -22.51 0.48 -12.37
C VAL A 142 -22.81 0.30 -10.89
N ILE A 143 -21.82 0.52 -10.02
CA ILE A 143 -21.88 0.12 -8.61
C ILE A 143 -21.50 1.30 -7.73
N VAL A 144 -22.25 1.54 -6.66
CA VAL A 144 -21.92 2.50 -5.60
C VAL A 144 -21.59 1.74 -4.32
N VAL A 145 -20.37 1.91 -3.80
CA VAL A 145 -19.84 1.14 -2.66
C VAL A 145 -19.40 2.06 -1.52
N PRO A 146 -19.80 1.80 -0.26
CA PRO A 146 -19.23 2.47 0.91
C PRO A 146 -17.84 1.90 1.25
N ILE A 147 -16.87 2.76 1.54
CA ILE A 147 -15.53 2.37 2.01
C ILE A 147 -15.45 2.76 3.49
N GLY A 148 -15.30 1.79 4.40
CA GLY A 148 -14.89 1.95 5.83
C GLY A 148 -15.60 3.05 6.67
N LEU A 149 -16.35 2.65 7.70
CA LEU A 149 -17.15 3.47 8.64
C LEU A 149 -16.49 4.79 9.20
N PRO A 150 -17.22 5.63 9.96
CA PRO A 150 -18.21 6.65 9.59
C PRO A 150 -17.53 8.04 9.54
N THR A 151 -16.72 8.31 8.53
CA THR A 151 -16.44 9.69 8.10
C THR A 151 -16.95 9.83 6.68
N THR A 152 -17.58 10.95 6.37
CA THR A 152 -18.33 11.22 5.13
C THR A 152 -17.47 11.31 3.86
N ALA A 153 -16.26 10.73 3.85
CA ALA A 153 -15.23 10.98 2.86
C ALA A 153 -14.93 9.81 1.91
N ASN A 154 -15.28 8.56 2.24
CA ASN A 154 -14.83 7.39 1.46
C ASN A 154 -16.01 6.60 0.88
N SER A 155 -16.37 6.95 -0.35
CA SER A 155 -17.31 6.22 -1.21
C SER A 155 -16.78 6.28 -2.65
N ALA A 156 -17.21 5.35 -3.50
CA ALA A 156 -16.84 5.33 -4.90
C ALA A 156 -17.98 4.85 -5.80
N ILE A 157 -17.98 5.30 -7.05
CA ILE A 157 -18.74 4.69 -8.14
C ILE A 157 -17.77 3.83 -8.94
N TYR A 158 -18.14 2.59 -9.26
CA TYR A 158 -17.42 1.71 -10.18
C TYR A 158 -18.22 1.54 -11.46
N HIS A 159 -17.55 1.66 -12.59
CA HIS A 159 -18.07 1.28 -13.89
C HIS A 159 -17.19 0.14 -14.41
N THR A 160 -17.78 -1.06 -14.46
CA THR A 160 -17.08 -2.24 -14.95
C THR A 160 -17.72 -2.72 -16.25
N VAL A 161 -16.89 -3.22 -17.16
CA VAL A 161 -17.33 -3.81 -18.42
C VAL A 161 -16.56 -5.10 -18.64
N GLU A 162 -17.26 -6.23 -18.66
CA GLU A 162 -16.73 -7.52 -19.07
C GLU A 162 -17.17 -7.85 -20.49
N ILE A 163 -16.21 -8.16 -21.36
CA ILE A 163 -16.44 -8.63 -22.72
C ILE A 163 -16.01 -10.10 -22.78
N LYS A 164 -16.96 -10.98 -23.03
CA LYS A 164 -16.77 -12.42 -23.17
C LYS A 164 -16.88 -12.84 -24.63
N ASN A 165 -15.92 -13.64 -25.08
CA ASN A 165 -16.00 -14.29 -26.38
C ASN A 165 -16.76 -15.61 -26.25
N ILE A 166 -17.98 -15.64 -26.78
CA ILE A 166 -18.84 -16.83 -26.84
C ILE A 166 -18.76 -17.55 -28.21
N GLY A 167 -17.94 -17.05 -29.13
CA GLY A 167 -17.65 -17.67 -30.42
C GLY A 167 -16.55 -18.73 -30.34
N SER A 168 -16.27 -19.35 -31.49
CA SER A 168 -15.26 -20.41 -31.63
C SER A 168 -13.86 -19.92 -32.05
N SER A 169 -13.72 -18.65 -32.44
CA SER A 169 -12.46 -18.04 -32.88
C SER A 169 -12.06 -16.88 -31.99
N THR A 170 -10.77 -16.55 -31.92
CA THR A 170 -10.26 -15.38 -31.19
C THR A 170 -10.93 -14.09 -31.67
N ALA A 171 -11.47 -13.33 -30.72
CA ALA A 171 -12.01 -12.00 -30.95
C ALA A 171 -10.96 -10.93 -30.64
N ARG A 172 -10.99 -9.83 -31.39
CA ARG A 172 -10.19 -8.63 -31.15
C ARG A 172 -11.12 -7.45 -31.10
N VAL A 173 -11.16 -6.77 -29.95
CA VAL A 173 -12.14 -5.71 -29.70
C VAL A 173 -11.48 -4.49 -29.06
N GLY A 174 -12.15 -3.36 -29.18
CA GLY A 174 -11.89 -2.17 -28.39
C GLY A 174 -13.15 -1.74 -27.64
N TRP A 175 -12.96 -1.08 -26.52
CA TRP A 175 -14.01 -0.45 -25.73
C TRP A 175 -13.64 1.01 -25.49
N ARG A 176 -14.62 1.91 -25.62
CA ARG A 176 -14.44 3.32 -25.30
C ARG A 176 -15.56 3.78 -24.40
N ASN A 177 -15.19 4.43 -23.31
CA ASN A 177 -16.13 5.22 -22.53
C ASN A 177 -15.99 6.69 -22.88
N LEU A 178 -17.13 7.36 -22.99
CA LEU A 178 -17.23 8.80 -23.24
C LEU A 178 -18.09 9.42 -22.14
N TYR A 179 -17.52 10.44 -21.50
CA TYR A 179 -18.07 11.11 -20.33
C TYR A 179 -18.14 12.61 -20.57
N ASP A 180 -19.36 13.09 -20.70
CA ASP A 180 -19.77 14.48 -20.62
C ASP A 180 -19.83 14.90 -19.14
N TRP A 181 -19.26 16.07 -18.84
CA TRP A 181 -19.17 16.60 -17.48
C TRP A 181 -19.75 17.99 -17.39
N ASP A 182 -20.13 18.37 -16.18
CA ASP A 182 -20.59 19.71 -15.87
C ASP A 182 -20.16 20.04 -14.45
N MET A 183 -19.41 21.13 -14.27
CA MET A 183 -18.97 21.56 -12.95
C MET A 183 -19.84 22.71 -12.43
N THR A 184 -20.40 22.54 -11.24
CA THR A 184 -21.17 23.58 -10.58
C THR A 184 -20.25 24.70 -10.06
N ARG A 185 -20.42 25.92 -10.57
CA ARG A 185 -19.73 27.13 -10.09
C ARG A 185 -20.27 27.59 -8.73
N PRO A 186 -19.52 28.44 -7.98
CA PRO A 186 -19.92 28.89 -6.64
C PRO A 186 -21.24 29.67 -6.58
N ASN A 187 -21.65 30.24 -7.72
CA ASN A 187 -22.92 30.95 -7.89
C ASN A 187 -24.07 30.02 -8.30
N GLY A 188 -23.85 28.70 -8.33
CA GLY A 188 -24.81 27.69 -8.77
C GLY A 188 -24.96 27.57 -10.28
N SER A 189 -24.15 28.28 -11.08
CA SER A 189 -24.19 28.14 -12.55
C SER A 189 -23.33 26.97 -13.02
N LEU A 190 -23.77 26.31 -14.08
CA LEU A 190 -23.11 25.14 -14.66
C LEU A 190 -21.97 25.51 -15.62
N ASP A 191 -20.85 24.77 -15.60
CA ASP A 191 -19.65 24.96 -16.43
C ASP A 191 -19.20 23.64 -17.08
N ASP A 192 -19.56 23.50 -18.34
CA ASP A 192 -19.24 22.39 -19.25
C ASP A 192 -18.10 22.75 -20.24
N GLY A 193 -17.53 23.96 -20.13
CA GLY A 193 -16.75 24.61 -21.19
C GLY A 193 -15.26 24.88 -20.89
N PRO A 194 -14.53 25.55 -21.82
CA PRO A 194 -13.07 25.42 -22.01
C PRO A 194 -12.21 25.95 -20.87
N GLY A 195 -12.80 26.58 -19.85
CA GLY A 195 -12.14 27.00 -18.61
C GLY A 195 -11.61 25.84 -17.77
N ASN A 196 -12.04 24.63 -18.07
CA ASN A 196 -11.69 23.43 -17.33
C ASN A 196 -10.23 23.02 -17.62
N GLN A 197 -9.47 22.72 -16.57
CA GLN A 197 -8.09 22.24 -16.61
C GLN A 197 -8.06 20.76 -16.24
N LEU A 198 -7.22 20.00 -16.94
CA LEU A 198 -6.92 18.61 -16.59
C LEU A 198 -5.58 18.55 -15.84
N ASP A 199 -5.63 18.06 -14.61
CA ASP A 199 -4.46 17.63 -13.89
C ASP A 199 -4.33 16.10 -13.99
N ALA A 200 -3.12 15.62 -14.21
CA ALA A 200 -2.83 14.18 -14.15
C ALA A 200 -1.40 13.90 -13.66
N GLY A 201 -1.19 12.67 -13.19
CA GLY A 201 0.04 12.22 -12.55
C GLY A 201 0.10 12.44 -11.03
N CYS A 202 1.27 12.16 -10.44
CA CYS A 202 1.56 12.44 -9.03
C CYS A 202 3.03 12.88 -8.82
N PRO A 203 3.31 14.08 -8.26
CA PRO A 203 2.33 15.10 -7.88
C PRO A 203 1.54 15.55 -9.11
N LEU A 204 0.29 15.97 -8.91
CA LEU A 204 -0.60 16.39 -9.99
C LEU A 204 0.07 17.51 -10.78
N THR A 205 0.46 17.21 -12.01
CA THR A 205 0.93 18.21 -12.95
C THR A 205 -0.26 18.67 -13.78
N THR A 206 -0.42 19.98 -13.94
CA THR A 206 -1.36 20.50 -14.94
C THR A 206 -0.80 20.13 -16.31
N ILE A 207 -1.39 19.10 -16.92
CA ILE A 207 -0.90 18.55 -18.18
C ILE A 207 -1.27 19.48 -19.34
N VAL A 208 -2.38 20.20 -19.21
CA VAL A 208 -2.82 21.19 -20.20
C VAL A 208 -3.34 22.46 -19.50
N PRO A 209 -2.62 23.59 -19.59
CA PRO A 209 -3.21 24.90 -19.28
C PRO A 209 -4.22 25.26 -20.35
N PHE A 210 -5.25 26.03 -19.98
CA PHE A 210 -6.30 26.62 -20.85
C PHE A 210 -5.78 26.91 -22.27
N THR A 211 -5.95 25.95 -23.17
CA THR A 211 -5.59 26.06 -24.57
C THR A 211 -6.69 25.33 -25.31
N GLY A 212 -7.32 25.98 -26.29
CA GLY A 212 -8.44 25.43 -27.04
C GLY A 212 -8.06 24.26 -27.97
N THR A 213 -7.15 23.37 -27.55
CA THR A 213 -6.63 22.25 -28.33
C THR A 213 -6.85 20.94 -27.57
N GLU A 214 -7.43 19.96 -28.27
CA GLU A 214 -7.65 18.61 -27.76
C GLU A 214 -6.33 17.92 -27.38
N PHE A 215 -6.36 17.06 -26.36
CA PHE A 215 -5.17 16.45 -25.78
C PHE A 215 -5.36 14.95 -25.52
N SER A 216 -4.28 14.19 -25.65
CA SER A 216 -4.24 12.76 -25.40
C SER A 216 -3.11 12.39 -24.44
N HIS A 217 -3.45 11.64 -23.39
CA HIS A 217 -2.55 11.11 -22.37
C HIS A 217 -2.52 9.59 -22.44
N LYS A 218 -1.34 9.00 -22.22
CA LYS A 218 -1.21 7.55 -22.02
C LYS A 218 -1.11 7.30 -20.51
N PRO A 219 -2.20 6.88 -19.84
CA PRO A 219 -2.18 6.77 -18.39
C PRO A 219 -1.35 5.58 -17.92
N VAL A 220 -0.81 5.68 -16.71
CA VAL A 220 -0.27 4.55 -15.94
C VAL A 220 -1.21 4.16 -14.81
N THR A 221 -0.98 3.00 -14.18
CA THR A 221 -1.87 2.44 -13.13
C THR A 221 -2.14 3.39 -11.97
N ALA A 222 -1.17 4.24 -11.65
CA ALA A 222 -1.28 5.21 -10.56
C ALA A 222 -1.76 6.60 -11.00
N ASP A 223 -2.01 6.81 -12.30
CA ASP A 223 -2.49 8.11 -12.78
C ASP A 223 -3.94 8.33 -12.37
N ILE A 224 -4.20 9.55 -11.92
CA ILE A 224 -5.55 10.08 -11.70
C ILE A 224 -5.77 11.13 -12.78
N ALA A 225 -6.93 11.13 -13.42
CA ALA A 225 -7.37 12.25 -14.25
C ALA A 225 -8.36 13.11 -13.45
N ARG A 226 -8.03 14.40 -13.29
CA ARG A 226 -8.82 15.38 -12.54
C ARG A 226 -9.23 16.53 -13.43
N VAL A 227 -10.52 16.87 -13.45
CA VAL A 227 -11.04 18.09 -14.09
C VAL A 227 -11.27 19.17 -13.03
N ARG A 228 -10.80 20.41 -13.26
CA ARG A 228 -11.00 21.57 -12.36
C ARG A 228 -11.26 22.88 -13.10
N LEU A 229 -11.92 23.85 -12.49
CA LEU A 229 -12.08 25.20 -13.05
C LEU A 229 -10.74 25.97 -13.07
N SER A 230 -10.49 26.79 -14.11
CA SER A 230 -9.32 27.69 -14.15
C SER A 230 -9.40 28.80 -13.10
N GLY A 231 -8.30 29.04 -12.36
CA GLY A 231 -8.18 30.10 -11.34
C GLY A 231 -7.93 29.59 -9.92
N THR A 232 -7.74 30.50 -8.96
CA THR A 232 -7.70 30.20 -7.52
C THR A 232 -9.12 30.17 -6.96
N HIS A 233 -9.73 29.00 -6.98
CA HIS A 233 -11.04 28.77 -6.38
C HIS A 233 -10.95 27.62 -5.38
N ASN A 234 -11.54 27.81 -4.18
CA ASN A 234 -11.71 26.78 -3.17
C ASN A 234 -12.94 25.93 -3.50
N TYR A 235 -12.99 25.28 -4.66
CA TYR A 235 -14.07 24.32 -4.96
C TYR A 235 -13.49 23.05 -5.58
N GLU A 236 -13.47 22.04 -4.71
CA GLU A 236 -13.98 20.68 -4.84
C GLU A 236 -13.91 20.02 -6.22
N VAL A 237 -13.02 19.04 -6.31
CA VAL A 237 -12.93 18.13 -7.42
C VAL A 237 -14.15 17.21 -7.37
N LEU A 238 -15.06 17.38 -8.33
CA LEU A 238 -16.22 16.49 -8.48
C LEU A 238 -15.87 15.21 -9.25
N LEU A 239 -14.73 15.17 -9.96
CA LEU A 239 -14.35 14.02 -10.77
C LEU A 239 -12.87 13.67 -10.65
N ALA A 240 -12.57 12.58 -9.95
CA ALA A 240 -11.33 11.84 -10.10
C ALA A 240 -11.63 10.53 -10.82
N LEU A 241 -11.22 10.42 -12.09
CA LEU A 241 -11.22 9.13 -12.78
C LEU A 241 -9.97 8.36 -12.35
N LYS A 242 -10.18 7.23 -11.69
CA LYS A 242 -9.12 6.32 -11.24
C LYS A 242 -9.26 4.97 -11.95
N PHE A 243 -8.14 4.28 -12.05
CA PHE A 243 -8.09 2.85 -12.36
C PHE A 243 -8.01 2.11 -11.03
N ASP A 244 -8.79 1.03 -10.87
CA ASP A 244 -9.00 0.39 -9.57
C ASP A 244 -7.67 0.07 -8.86
N PRO A 245 -7.35 0.64 -7.69
CA PRO A 245 -6.13 0.31 -6.96
C PRO A 245 -6.28 -0.99 -6.13
N GLY A 246 -7.29 -1.82 -6.41
CA GLY A 246 -7.59 -3.05 -5.69
C GLY A 246 -8.57 -2.85 -4.53
N PHE A 247 -9.47 -1.87 -4.63
CA PHE A 247 -10.47 -1.59 -3.58
C PHE A 247 -11.61 -2.62 -3.56
N ILE A 248 -11.95 -3.25 -4.69
CA ILE A 248 -12.78 -4.46 -4.74
C ILE A 248 -11.87 -5.62 -5.16
N PRO A 249 -11.48 -6.51 -4.24
CA PRO A 249 -10.43 -7.51 -4.50
C PRO A 249 -10.75 -8.55 -5.59
N SER A 250 -12.00 -8.59 -6.09
CA SER A 250 -12.44 -9.47 -7.18
C SER A 250 -12.41 -8.80 -8.57
N LEU A 251 -12.02 -7.53 -8.68
CA LEU A 251 -11.99 -6.78 -9.93
C LEU A 251 -10.54 -6.47 -10.37
N PRO A 252 -10.14 -6.79 -11.62
CA PRO A 252 -8.80 -6.49 -12.11
C PRO A 252 -8.62 -5.00 -12.39
N VAL A 253 -7.42 -4.49 -12.08
CA VAL A 253 -6.99 -3.14 -12.46
C VAL A 253 -6.80 -3.08 -13.97
N THR A 254 -7.43 -2.12 -14.64
CA THR A 254 -7.25 -1.94 -16.09
C THR A 254 -7.01 -0.49 -16.43
N VAL A 255 -5.84 -0.24 -17.00
CA VAL A 255 -5.42 1.06 -17.49
C VAL A 255 -5.80 1.16 -18.97
N PRO A 256 -6.50 2.21 -19.41
CA PRO A 256 -6.81 2.42 -20.80
C PRO A 256 -5.52 2.71 -21.57
N ASP A 257 -5.49 2.34 -22.85
CA ASP A 257 -4.35 2.66 -23.71
C ASP A 257 -4.18 4.17 -23.87
N GLU A 258 -5.27 4.93 -23.71
CA GLU A 258 -5.30 6.36 -23.91
C GLU A 258 -6.50 6.99 -23.19
N TYR A 259 -6.27 8.17 -22.62
CA TYR A 259 -7.28 9.07 -22.10
C TYR A 259 -7.20 10.41 -22.83
N CYS A 260 -8.33 10.99 -23.23
CA CYS A 260 -8.36 12.24 -24.00
C CYS A 260 -9.39 13.22 -23.45
N PHE A 261 -9.08 14.50 -23.62
CA PHE A 261 -9.98 15.63 -23.41
C PHE A 261 -10.31 16.23 -24.78
N ALA A 262 -11.59 16.24 -25.15
CA ALA A 262 -12.06 16.64 -26.48
C ALA A 262 -13.29 17.55 -26.41
N SER A 263 -13.69 18.15 -27.54
CA SER A 263 -14.88 18.99 -27.61
C SER A 263 -16.17 18.21 -27.84
N TRP A 264 -17.24 18.59 -27.13
CA TRP A 264 -18.45 17.77 -26.97
C TRP A 264 -19.34 17.60 -28.20
N PRO A 265 -19.64 18.53 -29.12
CA PRO A 265 -20.46 18.11 -30.25
C PRO A 265 -19.66 17.19 -31.18
N SER A 266 -18.34 17.34 -31.23
CA SER A 266 -17.52 16.64 -32.21
C SER A 266 -17.20 15.21 -31.75
N SER A 267 -16.87 15.00 -30.49
CA SER A 267 -16.68 13.66 -29.91
C SER A 267 -18.00 12.87 -29.84
N TYR A 268 -19.12 13.55 -29.55
CA TYR A 268 -20.46 12.95 -29.54
C TYR A 268 -20.88 12.40 -30.92
N ASN A 269 -20.50 13.09 -32.00
CA ASN A 269 -20.83 12.68 -33.36
C ASN A 269 -19.99 11.51 -33.88
N ALA A 270 -19.09 10.95 -33.07
CA ALA A 270 -18.21 9.86 -33.45
C ALA A 270 -18.44 8.60 -32.58
N VAL A 271 -18.68 7.46 -33.24
CA VAL A 271 -19.01 6.20 -32.55
C VAL A 271 -17.91 5.72 -31.61
N PHE A 272 -16.64 5.72 -32.06
CA PHE A 272 -15.54 5.11 -31.31
C PHE A 272 -14.24 5.91 -31.44
N ASN A 273 -13.72 6.05 -32.66
CA ASN A 273 -12.65 7.02 -32.93
C ASN A 273 -13.24 8.30 -33.48
N TYR A 274 -12.63 9.41 -33.09
CA TYR A 274 -12.97 10.74 -33.55
C TYR A 274 -11.71 11.38 -34.15
N VAL A 275 -11.91 12.23 -35.18
CA VAL A 275 -10.84 13.05 -35.77
C VAL A 275 -11.04 14.47 -35.25
N PRO A 276 -10.06 15.04 -34.54
CA PRO A 276 -10.09 16.44 -34.11
C PRO A 276 -10.45 17.36 -35.29
N SER A 277 -11.67 17.89 -35.30
CA SER A 277 -12.10 18.96 -36.19
C SER A 277 -11.96 20.30 -35.46
N ALA A 278 -11.71 21.38 -36.22
CA ALA A 278 -11.34 22.67 -35.65
C ALA A 278 -12.30 23.16 -34.54
N GLN A 279 -11.72 23.31 -33.34
CA GLN A 279 -12.12 24.11 -32.17
C GLN A 279 -13.59 24.54 -32.07
N THR A 280 -14.37 23.87 -31.22
CA THR A 280 -15.58 24.43 -30.62
C THR A 280 -15.32 24.81 -29.16
N PRO A 281 -15.15 26.10 -28.83
CA PRO A 281 -14.78 26.58 -27.49
C PRO A 281 -15.95 26.61 -26.50
N ALA A 282 -16.91 25.70 -26.60
CA ALA A 282 -18.14 25.78 -25.81
C ALA A 282 -18.29 24.65 -24.78
N ASP A 283 -17.91 23.42 -25.13
CA ASP A 283 -18.35 22.22 -24.40
C ASP A 283 -17.31 21.10 -24.55
N THR A 284 -17.06 20.32 -23.48
CA THR A 284 -15.90 19.44 -23.33
C THR A 284 -16.28 18.08 -22.73
N ALA A 285 -15.56 17.03 -23.15
CA ALA A 285 -15.80 15.66 -22.67
C ALA A 285 -14.51 14.85 -22.55
N GLY A 286 -14.57 13.83 -21.69
CA GLY A 286 -13.51 12.88 -21.44
C GLY A 286 -13.73 11.58 -22.21
N LEU A 287 -12.67 11.04 -22.79
CA LEU A 287 -12.69 9.75 -23.46
C LEU A 287 -11.61 8.84 -22.90
N SER A 288 -11.94 7.56 -22.73
CA SER A 288 -10.98 6.53 -22.35
C SER A 288 -11.12 5.35 -23.29
N TRP A 289 -10.02 4.86 -23.84
CA TRP A 289 -10.00 3.73 -24.77
C TRP A 289 -9.24 2.53 -24.21
N PHE A 290 -9.80 1.36 -24.43
CA PHE A 290 -9.17 0.07 -24.28
C PHE A 290 -9.22 -0.60 -25.66
N GLY A 291 -8.11 -1.00 -26.24
CA GLY A 291 -8.02 -1.41 -27.64
C GLY A 291 -8.38 -0.34 -28.65
N ARG A 292 -7.83 0.88 -28.52
CA ARG A 292 -8.15 2.02 -29.43
C ARG A 292 -7.91 1.71 -30.91
N ASP A 293 -6.83 0.99 -31.20
CA ASP A 293 -6.46 0.50 -32.51
C ASP A 293 -6.21 -1.02 -32.50
N PHE A 294 -5.93 -1.59 -33.66
CA PHE A 294 -5.73 -3.04 -33.77
C PHE A 294 -4.51 -3.57 -33.00
N ALA A 295 -3.45 -2.77 -32.90
CA ALA A 295 -2.23 -3.17 -32.20
C ALA A 295 -2.47 -3.28 -30.70
N HIS A 296 -3.35 -2.42 -30.16
CA HIS A 296 -3.74 -2.41 -28.76
C HIS A 296 -5.02 -3.21 -28.48
N ALA A 297 -5.66 -3.80 -29.50
CA ALA A 297 -6.95 -4.49 -29.37
C ALA A 297 -6.93 -5.55 -28.27
N LEU A 298 -8.01 -5.57 -27.46
CA LEU A 298 -8.24 -6.61 -26.47
C LEU A 298 -8.39 -7.95 -27.19
N VAL A 299 -7.41 -8.83 -27.02
CA VAL A 299 -7.39 -10.18 -27.61
C VAL A 299 -8.09 -11.14 -26.66
N ILE A 300 -9.20 -11.72 -27.10
CA ILE A 300 -10.06 -12.59 -26.29
C ILE A 300 -10.19 -13.94 -26.97
N GLY A 301 -9.54 -14.98 -26.43
CA GLY A 301 -9.67 -16.35 -26.92
C GLY A 301 -11.10 -16.88 -26.79
N ALA A 302 -11.45 -17.93 -27.54
CA ALA A 302 -12.76 -18.56 -27.44
C ALA A 302 -13.07 -18.98 -25.99
N GLY A 303 -14.24 -18.61 -25.47
CA GLY A 303 -14.66 -18.87 -24.09
C GLY A 303 -14.03 -17.97 -23.02
N GLN A 304 -13.05 -17.12 -23.37
CA GLN A 304 -12.40 -16.21 -22.43
C GLN A 304 -13.16 -14.88 -22.28
N SER A 305 -12.84 -14.16 -21.20
CA SER A 305 -13.33 -12.80 -20.94
C SER A 305 -12.18 -11.82 -20.77
N ARG A 306 -12.46 -10.53 -21.00
CA ARG A 306 -11.65 -9.40 -20.53
C ARG A 306 -12.56 -8.44 -19.78
N ARG A 307 -12.16 -8.02 -18.59
CA ARG A 307 -12.90 -7.05 -17.77
C ARG A 307 -12.11 -5.75 -17.70
N LEU A 308 -12.83 -4.63 -17.78
CA LEU A 308 -12.35 -3.26 -17.71
C LEU A 308 -13.04 -2.58 -16.52
N THR A 309 -12.33 -1.74 -15.78
CA THR A 309 -12.82 -1.11 -14.55
C THR A 309 -12.35 0.34 -14.49
N GLN A 310 -13.29 1.25 -14.27
CA GLN A 310 -13.05 2.66 -13.95
C GLN A 310 -13.74 3.03 -12.65
N ILE A 311 -13.17 3.99 -11.92
CA ILE A 311 -13.67 4.43 -10.62
C ILE A 311 -13.81 5.95 -10.57
N TRP A 312 -14.89 6.42 -9.93
CA TRP A 312 -15.13 7.81 -9.54
C TRP A 312 -15.07 7.92 -8.02
N THR A 313 -14.24 8.81 -7.49
CA THR A 313 -14.12 9.07 -6.04
C THR A 313 -14.06 10.55 -5.73
N ILE A 314 -14.23 10.92 -4.45
CA ILE A 314 -13.86 12.24 -3.92
C ILE A 314 -12.35 12.42 -4.13
N SER A 315 -11.92 13.63 -4.47
CA SER A 315 -10.53 14.06 -4.28
C SER A 315 -10.49 15.48 -3.73
N THR A 316 -9.63 15.74 -2.75
CA THR A 316 -9.43 17.08 -2.22
C THR A 316 -8.29 17.79 -2.97
N PRO A 317 -8.28 19.13 -3.03
CA PRO A 317 -7.17 19.86 -3.64
C PRO A 317 -5.84 19.54 -2.92
N GLY A 318 -4.92 18.87 -3.63
CA GLY A 318 -3.64 18.42 -3.06
C GLY A 318 -3.54 16.90 -2.89
N ASP A 319 -4.65 16.17 -3.01
CA ASP A 319 -4.65 14.71 -3.02
C ASP A 319 -4.06 14.19 -4.32
N CYS A 320 -2.77 13.90 -4.27
CA CYS A 320 -2.20 12.88 -5.14
C CYS A 320 -2.12 11.62 -4.28
N PHE A 321 -2.88 10.57 -4.61
CA PHE A 321 -2.46 9.25 -4.14
C PHE A 321 -1.08 9.01 -4.74
N PRO A 322 -0.04 8.82 -3.93
CA PRO A 322 1.31 9.07 -4.40
C PRO A 322 1.82 7.95 -5.30
N GLY A 323 1.59 7.99 -6.63
CA GLY A 323 2.14 7.01 -7.58
C GLY A 323 1.97 5.55 -7.14
N PRO A 324 2.71 4.58 -7.69
CA PRO A 324 2.99 3.36 -6.96
C PRO A 324 4.06 3.69 -5.91
N ARG A 325 3.70 4.41 -4.84
CA ARG A 325 4.51 4.39 -3.63
C ARG A 325 4.03 3.21 -2.80
N CYS A 326 4.83 2.17 -2.83
CA CYS A 326 4.86 1.27 -1.69
C CYS A 326 5.09 2.08 -0.40
N LEU A 327 4.58 1.59 0.72
CA LEU A 327 4.80 2.19 2.03
C LEU A 327 6.24 1.90 2.49
N ASN A 328 6.96 2.88 3.06
CA ASN A 328 8.24 2.54 3.71
C ASN A 328 7.98 1.54 4.83
N PRO A 329 8.75 0.44 4.92
CA PRO A 329 8.50 -0.56 5.94
C PRO A 329 8.55 0.06 7.34
N PRO A 330 7.58 -0.21 8.22
CA PRO A 330 7.62 0.34 9.57
C PRO A 330 8.88 -0.13 10.30
N ASN A 331 9.37 0.69 11.23
CA ASN A 331 10.52 0.31 12.04
C ASN A 331 10.18 -0.92 12.92
N ASN A 332 11.20 -1.74 13.20
CA ASN A 332 11.16 -2.81 14.23
C ASN A 332 10.27 -4.00 13.90
N MET A 333 10.21 -4.30 12.60
CA MET A 333 9.79 -5.60 12.11
C MET A 333 10.75 -6.67 12.64
N ALA A 334 10.21 -7.77 13.15
CA ALA A 334 10.93 -8.99 13.50
C ALA A 334 10.86 -10.05 12.39
N LEU A 335 9.80 -10.01 11.59
CA LEU A 335 9.54 -10.95 10.52
C LEU A 335 8.75 -10.22 9.43
N TRP A 336 9.14 -10.42 8.17
CA TRP A 336 8.35 -10.02 7.01
C TRP A 336 8.43 -11.10 5.93
N LEU A 337 7.31 -11.81 5.75
CA LEU A 337 7.14 -12.84 4.72
C LEU A 337 6.20 -12.32 3.62
N PRO A 338 6.72 -11.69 2.56
CA PRO A 338 5.92 -11.16 1.45
C PRO A 338 5.47 -12.24 0.46
N PHE A 339 5.96 -13.48 0.60
CA PHE A 339 5.65 -14.59 -0.32
C PHE A 339 5.85 -14.33 -1.82
N ASP A 340 6.79 -13.42 -2.12
CA ASP A 340 7.04 -12.91 -3.47
C ASP A 340 8.07 -13.67 -4.29
N GLN A 341 8.40 -14.91 -3.91
CA GLN A 341 9.36 -15.70 -4.66
C GLN A 341 8.81 -16.11 -6.04
N LEU A 342 9.70 -16.07 -7.03
CA LEU A 342 9.41 -16.43 -8.41
C LEU A 342 9.54 -17.94 -8.68
N ASN A 343 10.03 -18.73 -7.71
CA ASN A 343 10.21 -20.17 -7.83
C ASN A 343 9.44 -20.93 -6.73
N SER A 344 8.91 -22.10 -7.08
CA SER A 344 8.19 -22.99 -6.14
C SER A 344 9.13 -23.84 -5.29
N LEU A 345 10.41 -23.48 -5.17
CA LEU A 345 11.50 -24.32 -4.63
C LEU A 345 11.56 -24.36 -3.10
N GLY A 346 10.42 -24.29 -2.42
CA GLY A 346 10.39 -24.72 -1.02
C GLY A 346 10.92 -23.71 0.01
N VAL A 347 11.25 -22.46 -0.35
CA VAL A 347 11.79 -21.46 0.60
C VAL A 347 11.08 -20.11 0.43
N THR A 348 10.58 -19.54 1.53
CA THR A 348 10.08 -18.18 1.62
C THR A 348 11.15 -17.23 2.12
N ARG A 349 11.25 -16.04 1.51
CA ARG A 349 12.21 -15.04 2.00
C ARG A 349 11.64 -14.32 3.21
N ASN A 350 12.39 -14.31 4.32
CA ASN A 350 12.23 -13.33 5.38
C ASN A 350 13.06 -12.08 5.02
N VAL A 351 12.36 -11.01 4.65
CA VAL A 351 12.97 -9.80 4.06
C VAL A 351 13.73 -8.97 5.11
N VAL A 352 13.42 -9.17 6.38
CA VAL A 352 13.88 -8.33 7.49
C VAL A 352 15.20 -8.81 8.08
N SER A 353 15.43 -10.12 8.16
CA SER A 353 16.54 -10.65 8.96
C SER A 353 17.44 -11.64 8.22
N GLY A 354 17.11 -11.97 6.96
CA GLY A 354 17.85 -12.98 6.19
C GLY A 354 17.60 -14.43 6.62
N TYR A 355 17.02 -14.67 7.81
CA TYR A 355 16.54 -15.99 8.26
C TYR A 355 15.28 -16.41 7.49
N GLY A 356 15.45 -16.93 6.27
CA GLY A 356 14.36 -17.37 5.40
C GLY A 356 13.47 -18.44 6.04
N GLY A 357 12.21 -18.51 5.61
CA GLY A 357 11.30 -19.60 5.96
C GLY A 357 11.43 -20.78 4.99
N VAL A 358 11.24 -21.99 5.47
CA VAL A 358 11.16 -23.20 4.64
C VAL A 358 9.68 -23.52 4.41
N VAL A 359 9.27 -23.64 3.15
CA VAL A 359 7.93 -24.08 2.73
C VAL A 359 7.87 -25.59 2.84
N ARG A 360 7.10 -26.10 3.79
CA ARG A 360 6.98 -27.53 4.07
C ARG A 360 5.72 -28.12 3.42
N PRO A 361 5.81 -29.36 2.95
CA PRO A 361 4.79 -30.37 3.21
C PRO A 361 5.38 -31.52 4.03
N SER A 362 4.55 -32.24 4.78
CA SER A 362 4.87 -33.62 5.19
C SER A 362 4.67 -34.64 4.06
N VAL A 363 4.22 -34.22 2.87
CA VAL A 363 4.14 -35.04 1.64
C VAL A 363 4.06 -34.17 0.37
N ALA A 364 5.17 -34.11 -0.36
CA ALA A 364 5.35 -33.77 -1.78
C ALA A 364 5.00 -32.36 -2.35
N LEU A 365 4.04 -31.57 -1.84
CA LEU A 365 3.79 -30.19 -2.31
C LEU A 365 3.30 -29.24 -1.19
N GLY A 366 4.12 -28.25 -0.80
CA GLY A 366 3.73 -27.19 0.15
C GLY A 366 2.68 -26.20 -0.39
N PRO A 367 2.32 -25.14 0.35
CA PRO A 367 1.41 -24.09 -0.13
C PRO A 367 1.77 -23.62 -1.55
N ALA A 368 0.75 -23.46 -2.41
CA ALA A 368 0.97 -23.13 -3.82
C ALA A 368 1.14 -21.62 -4.02
N LEU A 369 2.14 -21.21 -4.80
CA LEU A 369 2.31 -19.81 -5.20
C LEU A 369 1.19 -19.37 -6.13
N SER A 370 0.58 -18.22 -5.83
CA SER A 370 -0.38 -17.53 -6.67
C SER A 370 0.25 -16.25 -7.21
N PHE A 371 0.60 -16.24 -8.49
CA PHE A 371 1.22 -15.09 -9.13
C PHE A 371 0.25 -13.93 -9.34
N GLY A 372 0.73 -12.69 -9.22
CA GLY A 372 -0.07 -11.49 -9.48
C GLY A 372 -1.22 -11.27 -8.49
N SER A 373 -1.15 -11.88 -7.30
CA SER A 373 -2.25 -11.92 -6.32
C SER A 373 -1.91 -11.07 -5.10
N TYR A 374 -2.81 -10.17 -4.74
CA TYR A 374 -2.68 -9.10 -3.73
C TYR A 374 -1.41 -8.22 -3.86
N VAL A 375 -0.36 -8.38 -3.03
CA VAL A 375 0.91 -7.63 -3.17
C VAL A 375 1.89 -8.45 -3.98
N ASN A 376 1.91 -8.23 -5.30
CA ASN A 376 2.68 -9.01 -6.29
C ASN A 376 2.34 -10.51 -6.32
N ASN A 377 2.55 -11.31 -5.26
CA ASN A 377 2.21 -12.74 -5.18
C ASN A 377 1.71 -13.13 -3.77
N CYS A 378 1.12 -14.31 -3.63
CA CYS A 378 0.74 -14.83 -2.32
C CYS A 378 0.80 -16.38 -2.27
N LEU A 379 0.57 -16.98 -1.10
CA LEU A 379 0.49 -18.43 -0.94
C LEU A 379 -0.96 -18.90 -0.72
N TYR A 380 -1.34 -19.96 -1.43
CA TYR A 380 -2.59 -20.70 -1.26
C TYR A 380 -2.39 -21.92 -0.35
N PHE A 381 -3.23 -22.04 0.68
CA PHE A 381 -3.24 -23.13 1.64
C PHE A 381 -4.51 -23.98 1.47
N ASN A 382 -4.33 -25.30 1.43
CA ASN A 382 -5.39 -26.27 1.13
C ASN A 382 -6.27 -26.68 2.33
N GLY A 383 -6.00 -26.19 3.54
CA GLY A 383 -6.78 -26.55 4.74
C GLY A 383 -6.52 -27.95 5.31
N VAL A 384 -5.49 -28.65 4.85
CA VAL A 384 -5.25 -30.07 5.22
C VAL A 384 -3.90 -30.30 5.90
N ASN A 385 -2.80 -29.88 5.28
CA ASN A 385 -1.44 -30.24 5.74
C ASN A 385 -0.33 -29.31 5.24
N GLN A 386 -0.70 -28.10 4.80
CA GLN A 386 0.21 -27.14 4.17
C GLN A 386 0.51 -25.98 5.12
N TYR A 387 1.79 -25.64 5.25
CA TYR A 387 2.25 -24.52 6.07
C TYR A 387 3.63 -24.02 5.63
N VAL A 388 3.99 -22.83 6.10
CA VAL A 388 5.35 -22.29 6.01
C VAL A 388 5.95 -22.32 7.40
N SER A 389 7.21 -22.74 7.54
CA SER A 389 7.91 -22.81 8.82
C SER A 389 9.16 -21.95 8.78
N VAL A 390 9.27 -20.99 9.69
CA VAL A 390 10.47 -20.19 9.91
C VAL A 390 11.16 -20.74 11.15
N MET A 391 12.43 -21.10 11.03
CA MET A 391 13.21 -21.65 12.15
C MET A 391 13.17 -20.70 13.34
N ASN A 392 13.27 -21.25 14.55
CA ASN A 392 13.32 -20.42 15.75
C ASN A 392 14.53 -19.46 15.68
N HIS A 393 14.28 -18.18 15.94
CA HIS A 393 15.34 -17.19 16.10
C HIS A 393 14.88 -16.10 17.07
N SER A 394 15.84 -15.36 17.63
CA SER A 394 15.60 -14.39 18.71
C SER A 394 14.61 -13.28 18.38
N LEU A 395 14.36 -12.96 17.10
CA LEU A 395 13.42 -11.88 16.71
C LEU A 395 11.96 -12.31 16.86
N VAL A 396 11.63 -13.57 16.58
CA VAL A 396 10.27 -14.08 16.75
C VAL A 396 10.01 -14.54 18.20
N ASP A 397 11.03 -14.52 19.06
CA ASP A 397 10.91 -14.71 20.50
C ASP A 397 10.68 -13.37 21.23
N ILE A 398 9.42 -13.09 21.53
CA ILE A 398 8.99 -11.81 22.12
C ILE A 398 9.37 -11.69 23.61
N ALA A 399 9.69 -12.79 24.30
CA ALA A 399 9.97 -12.81 25.74
C ALA A 399 8.86 -12.11 26.54
N GLU A 400 9.20 -11.11 27.36
CA GLU A 400 8.26 -10.30 28.14
C GLU A 400 7.80 -9.02 27.39
N GLY A 401 8.26 -8.83 26.16
CA GLY A 401 8.02 -7.64 25.36
C GLY A 401 6.61 -7.51 24.80
N ASP A 402 6.33 -6.33 24.26
CA ASP A 402 5.12 -6.02 23.51
C ASP A 402 5.25 -6.46 22.04
N LEU A 403 4.12 -6.65 21.35
CA LEU A 403 4.13 -7.16 19.98
C LEU A 403 2.97 -6.62 19.14
N SER A 404 3.16 -6.64 17.83
CA SER A 404 2.07 -6.55 16.84
C SER A 404 2.25 -7.62 15.77
N ILE A 405 1.15 -8.11 15.21
CA ILE A 405 1.14 -9.10 14.14
C ILE A 405 0.10 -8.67 13.11
N ASP A 406 0.43 -8.70 11.83
CA ASP A 406 -0.54 -8.52 10.76
C ASP A 406 -0.28 -9.39 9.53
N ALA A 407 -1.32 -9.53 8.70
CA ALA A 407 -1.25 -10.22 7.42
C ALA A 407 -2.41 -9.77 6.51
N TRP A 408 -2.20 -9.88 5.19
CA TRP A 408 -3.28 -9.94 4.21
C TRP A 408 -3.80 -11.38 4.13
N VAL A 409 -5.10 -11.57 4.31
CA VAL A 409 -5.73 -12.89 4.36
C VAL A 409 -6.95 -12.92 3.46
N PHE A 410 -6.96 -13.82 2.47
CA PHE A 410 -8.16 -14.14 1.71
C PHE A 410 -8.92 -15.27 2.38
N VAL A 411 -10.03 -14.93 3.02
CA VAL A 411 -10.91 -15.92 3.65
C VAL A 411 -11.84 -16.53 2.62
N THR A 412 -11.67 -17.82 2.38
CA THR A 412 -12.60 -18.64 1.57
C THR A 412 -13.71 -19.23 2.43
N GLU A 413 -14.85 -19.54 1.80
CA GLU A 413 -15.88 -20.40 2.40
C GLU A 413 -15.33 -21.84 2.50
N ASP A 414 -14.65 -22.17 3.60
CA ASP A 414 -14.54 -23.56 4.04
C ASP A 414 -15.80 -23.89 4.84
N THR A 415 -16.29 -25.13 4.75
CA THR A 415 -17.38 -25.66 5.59
C THR A 415 -16.89 -26.73 6.58
N ASN A 416 -15.65 -27.21 6.45
CA ASN A 416 -15.13 -28.38 7.15
C ASN A 416 -14.47 -28.08 8.50
N SER A 417 -13.98 -26.85 8.73
CA SER A 417 -13.44 -26.42 10.04
C SER A 417 -14.11 -25.16 10.57
N SER A 418 -14.16 -24.96 11.89
CA SER A 418 -14.58 -23.69 12.52
C SER A 418 -13.42 -22.89 13.11
N PHE A 419 -12.20 -23.42 13.03
CA PHE A 419 -10.99 -22.83 13.58
C PHE A 419 -9.85 -22.94 12.56
N PHE A 420 -9.21 -21.81 12.26
CA PHE A 420 -8.16 -21.72 11.25
C PHE A 420 -6.96 -20.98 11.83
N VAL A 421 -5.77 -21.56 11.71
CA VAL A 421 -4.54 -20.95 12.20
C VAL A 421 -4.00 -20.00 11.15
N LEU A 422 -3.64 -18.77 11.53
CA LEU A 422 -2.92 -17.86 10.64
C LEU A 422 -1.42 -17.93 10.91
N THR A 423 -1.01 -17.72 12.17
CA THR A 423 0.38 -17.85 12.60
C THR A 423 0.48 -18.52 13.97
N ASP A 424 1.50 -19.35 14.20
CA ASP A 424 1.74 -20.04 15.47
C ASP A 424 3.24 -20.07 15.83
N LYS A 425 3.58 -19.58 17.03
CA LYS A 425 4.92 -19.64 17.64
C LYS A 425 4.82 -20.24 19.05
N ARG A 426 3.89 -21.15 19.29
CA ARG A 426 3.70 -21.80 20.59
C ARG A 426 4.43 -23.13 20.67
N ARG A 427 4.96 -23.39 21.85
CA ARG A 427 5.42 -24.70 22.29
C ARG A 427 4.46 -25.25 23.34
N GLN A 428 4.04 -26.49 23.18
CA GLN A 428 3.29 -27.22 24.19
C GLN A 428 4.17 -28.26 24.88
N SER A 429 4.16 -28.28 26.22
CA SER A 429 4.83 -29.30 27.03
C SER A 429 3.89 -29.77 28.13
N GLY A 430 3.26 -30.93 27.91
CA GLY A 430 2.18 -31.43 28.76
C GLY A 430 0.99 -30.45 28.80
N ALA A 431 0.62 -30.01 30.00
CA ALA A 431 -0.45 -29.02 30.22
C ALA A 431 0.01 -27.56 30.05
N SER A 432 1.30 -27.31 29.87
CA SER A 432 1.86 -25.97 29.73
C SER A 432 2.00 -25.57 28.27
N THR A 433 1.69 -24.31 27.96
CA THR A 433 1.87 -23.72 26.63
C THR A 433 2.60 -22.40 26.79
N VAL A 434 3.60 -22.16 25.95
CA VAL A 434 4.40 -20.93 25.93
C VAL A 434 4.51 -20.43 24.49
N GLY A 435 4.23 -19.14 24.25
CA GLY A 435 4.29 -18.51 22.93
C GLY A 435 3.01 -17.75 22.56
N TYR A 436 2.79 -17.57 21.26
CA TYR A 436 1.64 -16.81 20.74
C TYR A 436 1.12 -17.39 19.42
N LEU A 437 -0.16 -17.16 19.15
CA LEU A 437 -0.89 -17.65 17.97
C LEU A 437 -1.87 -16.57 17.51
N THR A 438 -2.02 -16.41 16.19
CA THR A 438 -3.17 -15.73 15.59
C THR A 438 -4.04 -16.71 14.81
N PHE A 439 -5.36 -16.52 14.85
CA PHE A 439 -6.32 -17.48 14.32
C PHE A 439 -7.63 -16.82 13.90
N LEU A 440 -8.43 -17.56 13.12
CA LEU A 440 -9.80 -17.23 12.77
C LEU A 440 -10.77 -18.21 13.42
N VAL A 441 -11.92 -17.68 13.84
CA VAL A 441 -13.07 -18.49 14.27
C VAL A 441 -14.25 -18.21 13.35
N ARG A 442 -14.88 -19.26 12.83
CA ARG A 442 -16.10 -19.15 12.03
C ARG A 442 -17.33 -19.33 12.92
N GLY A 443 -18.14 -18.28 13.02
CA GLY A 443 -19.48 -18.31 13.58
C GLY A 443 -20.55 -18.42 12.49
N ALA A 444 -21.82 -18.59 12.89
CA ALA A 444 -22.93 -18.65 11.93
C ALA A 444 -23.14 -17.35 11.13
N ALA A 445 -22.66 -16.22 11.65
CA ALA A 445 -22.84 -14.89 11.08
C ALA A 445 -21.60 -14.32 10.38
N GLY A 446 -20.45 -15.02 10.40
CA GLY A 446 -19.20 -14.51 9.83
C GLY A 446 -17.96 -15.04 10.56
N TYR A 447 -16.82 -14.43 10.28
CA TYR A 447 -15.53 -14.73 10.87
C TYR A 447 -15.13 -13.70 11.92
N GLN A 448 -14.34 -14.13 12.90
CA GLN A 448 -13.70 -13.29 13.92
C GLN A 448 -12.20 -13.55 13.91
N PHE A 449 -11.42 -12.50 14.13
CA PHE A 449 -9.96 -12.58 14.22
C PHE A 449 -9.56 -12.71 15.68
N GLY A 450 -8.60 -13.59 16.00
CA GLY A 450 -8.22 -13.89 17.36
C GLY A 450 -6.71 -13.99 17.57
N ILE A 451 -6.32 -13.80 18.82
CA ILE A 451 -4.96 -13.97 19.32
C ILE A 451 -4.97 -14.80 20.59
N GLN A 452 -3.97 -15.65 20.76
CA GLN A 452 -3.66 -16.32 22.02
C GLN A 452 -2.26 -15.93 22.48
N LEU A 453 -2.13 -15.63 23.77
CA LEU A 453 -0.85 -15.47 24.44
C LEU A 453 -0.72 -16.55 25.52
N ALA A 454 0.46 -17.16 25.61
CA ALA A 454 0.72 -18.22 26.57
C ALA A 454 2.10 -18.06 27.23
N ASP A 455 2.14 -18.00 28.56
CA ASP A 455 3.34 -17.80 29.39
C ASP A 455 3.55 -18.92 30.42
N GLY A 456 3.02 -20.11 30.11
CA GLY A 456 2.92 -21.26 31.01
C GLY A 456 1.47 -21.68 31.24
N GLY A 457 0.52 -20.74 31.14
CA GLY A 457 -0.89 -20.98 30.81
C GLY A 457 -1.31 -20.12 29.62
N ALA A 458 -2.51 -20.32 29.08
CA ALA A 458 -2.97 -19.62 27.86
C ALA A 458 -4.26 -18.80 28.06
N ASN A 459 -4.36 -17.66 27.36
CA ASN A 459 -5.60 -16.90 27.19
C ASN A 459 -5.81 -16.55 25.72
N SER A 460 -7.03 -16.76 25.22
CA SER A 460 -7.45 -16.40 23.87
C SER A 460 -8.44 -15.24 23.90
N TRP A 461 -8.32 -14.34 22.93
CA TRP A 461 -9.26 -13.24 22.68
C TRP A 461 -9.65 -13.23 21.20
N ILE A 462 -10.86 -12.76 20.92
CA ILE A 462 -11.40 -12.65 19.55
C ILE A 462 -12.02 -11.27 19.35
N SER A 463 -11.99 -10.79 18.10
CA SER A 463 -12.58 -9.50 17.71
C SER A 463 -14.10 -9.53 17.90
N PRO A 464 -14.71 -8.52 18.55
CA PRO A 464 -16.17 -8.38 18.56
C PRO A 464 -16.73 -8.04 17.17
N THR A 465 -15.93 -7.40 16.31
CA THR A 465 -16.30 -7.12 14.92
C THR A 465 -16.20 -8.39 14.07
N LEU A 466 -17.27 -8.67 13.31
CA LEU A 466 -17.34 -9.74 12.32
C LEU A 466 -16.87 -9.25 10.94
N PHE A 467 -16.32 -10.17 10.16
CA PHE A 467 -16.03 -9.98 8.75
C PHE A 467 -16.39 -11.23 7.95
N HIS A 468 -16.30 -11.16 6.63
CA HIS A 468 -16.80 -12.21 5.72
C HIS A 468 -15.70 -12.73 4.82
N THR A 469 -16.07 -13.48 3.78
CA THR A 469 -15.14 -13.97 2.79
C THR A 469 -14.59 -12.85 1.90
N GLY A 470 -13.36 -13.03 1.42
CA GLY A 470 -12.62 -12.01 0.66
C GLY A 470 -11.27 -11.67 1.29
N TRP A 471 -10.54 -10.75 0.66
CA TRP A 471 -9.29 -10.21 1.18
C TRP A 471 -9.57 -9.26 2.33
N HIS A 472 -8.89 -9.48 3.45
CA HIS A 472 -8.89 -8.60 4.60
C HIS A 472 -7.46 -8.36 5.09
N HIS A 473 -7.19 -7.14 5.55
CA HIS A 473 -6.00 -6.88 6.38
C HIS A 473 -6.39 -7.13 7.82
N LEU A 474 -5.71 -8.09 8.46
CA LEU A 474 -5.97 -8.45 9.85
C LEU A 474 -4.74 -8.11 10.67
N ALA A 475 -4.90 -7.22 11.65
CA ALA A 475 -3.81 -6.80 12.52
C ALA A 475 -4.21 -6.83 14.00
N VAL A 476 -3.27 -7.16 14.87
CA VAL A 476 -3.43 -7.11 16.32
C VAL A 476 -2.19 -6.49 16.95
N THR A 477 -2.41 -5.58 17.90
CA THR A 477 -1.35 -4.90 18.65
C THR A 477 -1.52 -5.18 20.14
N VAL A 478 -0.44 -5.44 20.86
CA VAL A 478 -0.50 -5.85 22.27
C VAL A 478 0.55 -5.13 23.12
N ALA A 479 0.09 -4.19 23.94
CA ALA A 479 0.81 -3.64 25.09
C ALA A 479 0.53 -4.50 26.33
N ARG A 480 1.39 -5.47 26.65
CA ARG A 480 1.11 -6.55 27.62
C ARG A 480 0.89 -6.07 29.05
N LYS A 481 1.44 -4.91 29.40
CA LYS A 481 1.38 -4.32 30.75
C LYS A 481 0.19 -3.37 30.95
N LEU A 482 -0.64 -3.14 29.92
CA LEU A 482 -1.79 -2.23 29.99
C LEU A 482 -3.12 -2.99 29.97
N THR A 483 -4.06 -2.57 30.83
CA THR A 483 -5.38 -3.22 30.97
C THR A 483 -6.24 -3.17 29.70
N ASN A 484 -6.02 -2.18 28.82
CA ASN A 484 -6.64 -2.10 27.48
C ASN A 484 -5.56 -2.17 26.38
N GLY A 485 -4.49 -2.91 26.65
CA GLY A 485 -3.31 -2.93 25.79
C GLY A 485 -3.45 -3.78 24.53
N GLY A 486 -4.43 -4.69 24.47
CA GLY A 486 -4.70 -5.50 23.28
C GLY A 486 -5.72 -4.80 22.38
N THR A 487 -5.41 -4.65 21.08
CA THR A 487 -6.33 -4.06 20.09
C THR A 487 -6.33 -4.86 18.80
N PHE A 488 -7.52 -5.16 18.29
CA PHE A 488 -7.72 -5.78 16.97
C PHE A 488 -8.01 -4.70 15.93
N TYR A 489 -7.56 -4.94 14.71
CA TYR A 489 -7.89 -4.15 13.53
C TYR A 489 -8.30 -5.07 12.39
N ILE A 490 -9.34 -4.66 11.67
CA ILE A 490 -9.79 -5.30 10.43
C ILE A 490 -9.85 -4.19 9.39
N ASP A 491 -9.15 -4.39 8.27
CA ASP A 491 -9.10 -3.45 7.16
C ASP A 491 -8.64 -2.05 7.58
N GLY A 492 -7.59 -1.99 8.41
CA GLY A 492 -7.04 -0.75 8.95
C GLY A 492 -7.91 -0.04 9.99
N THR A 493 -9.08 -0.61 10.35
CA THR A 493 -10.03 0.01 11.29
C THR A 493 -10.09 -0.73 12.62
N PHE A 494 -10.32 0.00 13.71
CA PHE A 494 -10.46 -0.58 15.05
C PHE A 494 -11.59 -1.61 15.10
N ALA A 495 -11.28 -2.82 15.55
CA ALA A 495 -12.18 -3.97 15.60
C ALA A 495 -12.43 -4.50 17.02
N GLY A 496 -11.96 -3.79 18.06
CA GLY A 496 -12.16 -4.11 19.46
C GLY A 496 -10.87 -4.14 20.27
N ASN A 497 -10.99 -4.14 21.60
CA ASN A 497 -9.85 -4.24 22.51
C ASN A 497 -10.01 -5.39 23.51
N PHE A 498 -8.92 -5.73 24.19
CA PHE A 498 -8.90 -6.73 25.25
C PHE A 498 -7.82 -6.43 26.30
N ASN A 499 -7.91 -7.13 27.43
CA ASN A 499 -6.97 -7.02 28.53
C ASN A 499 -5.92 -8.16 28.50
N PRO A 500 -4.66 -7.88 28.09
CA PRO A 500 -3.59 -8.86 28.06
C PRO A 500 -2.90 -9.08 29.41
N THR A 501 -3.19 -8.30 30.46
CA THR A 501 -2.43 -8.30 31.73
C THR A 501 -2.45 -9.62 32.50
N GLY A 502 -3.32 -10.56 32.14
CA GLY A 502 -3.30 -11.93 32.66
C GLY A 502 -2.18 -12.82 32.10
N ARG A 503 -1.42 -12.32 31.11
CA ARG A 503 -0.28 -13.00 30.48
C ARG A 503 0.88 -12.02 30.33
N GLN A 504 1.70 -11.87 31.36
CA GLN A 504 2.86 -10.95 31.37
C GLN A 504 4.22 -11.67 31.41
N GLY A 505 4.25 -12.99 31.63
CA GLY A 505 5.50 -13.76 31.68
C GLY A 505 6.14 -13.95 30.30
N SER A 506 7.30 -14.60 30.25
CA SER A 506 8.00 -14.83 28.99
C SER A 506 7.19 -15.70 28.01
N LEU A 507 7.14 -15.27 26.74
CA LEU A 507 6.60 -16.02 25.61
C LEU A 507 7.68 -16.79 24.83
N SER A 508 8.96 -16.63 25.20
CA SER A 508 10.09 -17.23 24.46
C SER A 508 10.05 -18.75 24.51
N ASN A 509 10.35 -19.37 23.36
CA ASN A 509 10.40 -20.81 23.24
C ASN A 509 11.23 -21.21 22.01
N ILE A 510 11.63 -22.48 21.94
CA ILE A 510 12.50 -22.97 20.86
C ILE A 510 11.75 -23.48 19.62
N SER A 511 10.40 -23.40 19.59
CA SER A 511 9.62 -23.92 18.46
C SER A 511 9.71 -22.97 17.26
N ALA A 512 9.54 -23.51 16.06
CA ALA A 512 9.46 -22.73 14.83
C ALA A 512 8.27 -21.75 14.85
N PHE A 513 8.34 -20.71 14.00
CA PHE A 513 7.21 -19.85 13.67
C PHE A 513 6.53 -20.40 12.43
N ASN A 514 5.30 -20.91 12.58
CA ASN A 514 4.53 -21.52 11.52
C ASN A 514 3.46 -20.56 10.99
N VAL A 515 3.25 -20.54 9.67
CA VAL A 515 2.14 -19.84 8.99
C VAL A 515 1.22 -20.88 8.37
N GLY A 516 -0.07 -20.79 8.69
CA GLY A 516 -1.12 -21.66 8.13
C GLY A 516 -1.32 -23.01 8.83
N ALA A 517 -0.54 -23.31 9.88
CA ALA A 517 -0.75 -24.48 10.74
C ALA A 517 -0.28 -24.25 12.17
N ALA A 518 -0.87 -25.01 13.10
CA ALA A 518 -0.36 -25.23 14.45
C ALA A 518 0.36 -26.59 14.54
N PRO A 519 1.22 -26.80 15.56
CA PRO A 519 1.80 -28.12 15.83
C PRO A 519 0.73 -29.22 15.90
N ALA A 520 1.10 -30.45 15.51
CA ALA A 520 0.18 -31.58 15.31
C ALA A 520 -0.72 -31.90 16.53
N THR A 521 -0.31 -31.50 17.75
CA THR A 521 -1.05 -31.72 18.99
C THR A 521 -2.26 -30.80 19.20
N LEU A 522 -2.36 -29.68 18.47
CA LEU A 522 -3.37 -28.62 18.72
C LEU A 522 -4.44 -28.52 17.61
N GLY A 523 -4.13 -28.97 16.39
CA GLY A 523 -5.04 -28.98 15.25
C GLY A 523 -5.35 -27.59 14.67
N GLY A 524 -5.65 -27.55 13.36
CA GLY A 524 -6.06 -26.35 12.63
C GLY A 524 -5.12 -26.01 11.49
N TYR A 525 -5.64 -26.08 10.26
CA TYR A 525 -4.94 -25.67 9.04
C TYR A 525 -5.71 -24.54 8.39
N PHE A 526 -4.99 -23.61 7.78
CA PHE A 526 -5.60 -22.52 7.03
C PHE A 526 -6.11 -23.00 5.67
N PHE A 527 -7.30 -22.55 5.29
CA PHE A 527 -7.84 -22.70 3.95
C PHE A 527 -8.09 -21.33 3.35
N GLY A 528 -7.32 -20.97 2.31
CA GLY A 528 -7.39 -19.65 1.69
C GLY A 528 -6.03 -19.16 1.19
N PHE A 529 -5.89 -17.84 1.04
CA PHE A 529 -4.62 -17.22 0.67
C PHE A 529 -4.08 -16.35 1.80
N ILE A 530 -2.78 -16.35 2.02
CA ILE A 530 -2.09 -15.44 2.94
C ILE A 530 -0.99 -14.71 2.17
N ASP A 531 -0.84 -13.43 2.45
CA ASP A 531 0.19 -12.55 1.91
C ASP A 531 0.70 -11.58 3.01
N GLU A 532 1.94 -11.09 2.84
CA GLU A 532 2.59 -10.11 3.71
C GLU A 532 2.44 -10.42 5.21
N VAL A 533 2.95 -11.57 5.69
CA VAL A 533 2.89 -11.92 7.12
C VAL A 533 3.97 -11.18 7.89
N GLU A 534 3.57 -10.48 8.94
CA GLU A 534 4.42 -9.51 9.63
C GLU A 534 4.36 -9.69 11.14
N VAL A 535 5.51 -9.57 11.80
CA VAL A 535 5.61 -9.50 13.26
C VAL A 535 6.46 -8.29 13.63
N PHE A 536 6.03 -7.55 14.63
CA PHE A 536 6.73 -6.38 15.16
C PHE A 536 6.97 -6.57 16.66
N ARG A 537 8.14 -6.16 17.15
CA ARG A 537 8.49 -6.20 18.60
C ARG A 537 8.09 -4.90 19.29
N ARG A 538 6.95 -4.34 18.88
CA ARG A 538 6.35 -3.13 19.44
C ARG A 538 4.87 -3.07 19.12
N VAL A 539 4.18 -2.17 19.81
CA VAL A 539 2.80 -1.79 19.51
C VAL A 539 2.80 -0.84 18.32
N LEU A 540 2.19 -1.23 17.20
CA LEU A 540 1.96 -0.31 16.09
C LEU A 540 0.91 0.73 16.49
N PRO A 541 1.12 2.04 16.25
CA PRO A 541 0.08 3.03 16.43
C PRO A 541 -1.03 2.84 15.37
N PRO A 542 -2.28 3.26 15.65
CA PRO A 542 -3.40 3.10 14.72
C PRO A 542 -3.14 3.69 13.32
N THR A 543 -2.36 4.77 13.23
CA THR A 543 -1.99 5.39 11.96
C THR A 543 -1.09 4.50 11.11
N GLU A 544 -0.13 3.80 11.71
CA GLU A 544 0.74 2.88 10.95
C GLU A 544 -0.03 1.65 10.49
N VAL A 545 -0.94 1.10 11.31
CA VAL A 545 -1.80 -0.01 10.90
C VAL A 545 -2.69 0.42 9.72
N PHE A 546 -3.25 1.63 9.78
CA PHE A 546 -4.03 2.19 8.68
C PHE A 546 -3.18 2.41 7.42
N ASP A 547 -1.95 2.90 7.55
CA ASP A 547 -1.05 3.15 6.43
C ASP A 547 -0.66 1.84 5.73
N ILE A 548 -0.37 0.77 6.50
CA ILE A 548 -0.11 -0.59 5.95
C ILE A 548 -1.32 -1.09 5.16
N TYR A 549 -2.52 -0.99 5.72
CA TYR A 549 -3.75 -1.36 5.03
C TYR A 549 -3.98 -0.52 3.75
N ASN A 550 -3.73 0.79 3.84
CA ASN A 550 -3.96 1.74 2.75
C ASN A 550 -2.92 1.62 1.63
N ALA A 551 -1.78 0.97 1.88
CA ALA A 551 -0.82 0.59 0.86
C ALA A 551 -1.39 -0.44 -0.13
N LYS A 552 -2.36 -1.26 0.29
CA LYS A 552 -3.08 -2.22 -0.57
C LYS A 552 -2.10 -3.09 -1.36
N MET A 553 -2.38 -3.31 -2.65
CA MET A 553 -1.55 -4.08 -3.59
C MET A 553 -0.18 -3.45 -3.86
N LEU A 554 0.06 -2.18 -3.48
CA LEU A 554 1.39 -1.57 -3.59
C LEU A 554 2.35 -2.10 -2.51
N GLY A 555 1.82 -2.61 -1.40
CA GLY A 555 2.59 -3.17 -0.30
C GLY A 555 3.63 -2.22 0.27
N LYS A 556 4.66 -2.79 0.88
CA LYS A 556 5.80 -2.04 1.43
C LYS A 556 7.01 -2.08 0.52
N CYS A 557 7.84 -1.05 0.60
CA CYS A 557 9.03 -0.91 -0.22
C CYS A 557 10.11 -1.88 0.23
N LYS A 558 10.47 -2.80 -0.66
CA LYS A 558 11.66 -3.65 -0.49
C LYS A 558 12.95 -2.91 -0.81
N GLN A 559 12.86 -1.78 -1.50
CA GLN A 559 13.97 -0.92 -1.85
C GLN A 559 13.58 0.49 -1.53
N PHE A 560 14.33 1.18 -0.67
CA PHE A 560 14.02 2.54 -0.27
C PHE A 560 15.26 3.33 0.13
N VAL A 561 15.08 4.63 0.32
CA VAL A 561 16.10 5.56 0.81
C VAL A 561 15.67 6.13 2.15
N GLN A 562 16.62 6.31 3.07
CA GLN A 562 16.41 6.94 4.36
C GLN A 562 17.43 8.06 4.58
N ALA A 563 16.96 9.29 4.74
CA ALA A 563 17.82 10.44 5.02
C ALA A 563 18.26 10.46 6.49
N TYR A 564 19.36 11.16 6.77
CA TYR A 564 19.81 11.38 8.14
C TYR A 564 18.85 12.36 8.85
N PRO A 565 18.38 12.03 10.07
CA PRO A 565 17.31 12.79 10.71
C PRO A 565 17.76 14.18 11.19
N ASP A 566 18.99 14.33 11.68
CA ASP A 566 19.53 15.62 12.13
C ASP A 566 20.97 15.79 11.65
N THR A 567 21.23 16.83 10.87
CA THR A 567 22.58 17.27 10.46
C THR A 567 22.76 18.73 10.85
N ILE A 568 23.99 19.25 10.91
CA ILE A 568 24.22 20.63 11.36
C ILE A 568 25.19 21.43 10.49
N PHE A 569 25.01 22.76 10.49
CA PHE A 569 26.02 23.74 10.12
C PHE A 569 26.61 24.31 11.42
N CYS A 570 27.84 23.90 11.77
CA CYS A 570 28.52 24.38 12.97
C CYS A 570 29.42 25.59 12.74
N GLY A 571 29.61 26.36 13.81
CA GLY A 571 30.56 27.47 13.89
C GLY A 571 30.44 28.44 12.70
N SER A 572 31.57 28.75 12.10
CA SER A 572 31.66 29.61 10.91
C SER A 572 31.51 28.84 9.59
N SER A 573 31.20 27.55 9.63
CA SER A 573 31.15 26.72 8.42
C SER A 573 30.01 27.15 7.49
N THR A 574 30.35 27.32 6.21
CA THR A 574 29.38 27.62 5.15
C THR A 574 28.91 26.36 4.43
N THR A 575 29.48 25.20 4.76
CA THR A 575 29.14 23.91 4.17
C THR A 575 29.03 22.82 5.23
N THR A 576 28.21 21.81 4.99
CA THR A 576 28.15 20.60 5.81
C THR A 576 28.00 19.38 4.89
N THR A 577 28.18 18.18 5.42
CA THR A 577 27.82 16.96 4.68
C THR A 577 26.39 16.61 5.04
N VAL A 578 25.60 16.12 4.09
CA VAL A 578 24.31 15.46 4.37
C VAL A 578 24.35 14.06 3.78
N GLY A 579 23.65 13.11 4.42
CA GLY A 579 23.72 11.69 4.10
C GLY A 579 22.36 11.04 4.00
N ALA A 580 22.32 9.90 3.31
CA ALA A 580 21.21 8.98 3.28
C ALA A 580 21.70 7.54 3.12
N TYR A 581 20.89 6.58 3.51
CA TYR A 581 21.12 5.16 3.30
C TYR A 581 20.17 4.62 2.23
N LEU A 582 20.71 3.85 1.29
CA LEU A 582 19.98 3.10 0.29
C LEU A 582 19.84 1.66 0.75
N PHE A 583 18.60 1.19 0.88
CA PHE A 583 18.28 -0.17 1.30
C PHE A 583 17.84 -0.99 0.11
N ASN A 584 18.31 -2.22 0.04
CA ASN A 584 17.81 -3.19 -0.92
C ASN A 584 17.51 -4.54 -0.26
N PHE A 585 16.27 -4.73 0.16
CA PHE A 585 15.76 -6.01 0.65
C PHE A 585 15.13 -6.87 -0.47
N ALA A 586 15.22 -6.45 -1.74
CA ALA A 586 14.73 -7.25 -2.87
C ALA A 586 15.60 -8.47 -3.14
N ALA A 587 15.08 -9.39 -3.96
CA ALA A 587 15.76 -10.64 -4.29
C ALA A 587 17.07 -10.47 -5.08
N THR A 588 17.22 -9.35 -5.76
CA THR A 588 18.34 -9.04 -6.64
C THR A 588 18.96 -7.71 -6.29
N GLY A 589 20.26 -7.55 -6.59
CA GLY A 589 20.91 -6.25 -6.53
C GLY A 589 20.25 -5.24 -7.48
N ALA A 590 20.37 -3.94 -7.16
CA ALA A 590 19.81 -2.86 -7.95
C ALA A 590 20.71 -1.61 -7.95
N THR A 591 20.62 -0.79 -8.99
CA THR A 591 21.45 0.43 -9.15
C THR A 591 20.60 1.67 -8.95
N PHE A 592 20.78 2.32 -7.81
CA PHE A 592 20.05 3.53 -7.47
C PHE A 592 20.64 4.71 -8.21
N THR A 593 19.77 5.54 -8.76
CA THR A 593 20.10 6.90 -9.24
C THR A 593 19.20 7.88 -8.52
N GLY A 594 19.65 9.11 -8.29
CA GLY A 594 18.81 10.02 -7.52
C GLY A 594 19.49 11.32 -7.18
N ASN A 595 18.81 12.12 -6.37
CA ASN A 595 19.28 13.44 -6.00
C ASN A 595 18.87 13.80 -4.57
N PHE A 596 19.71 14.62 -3.95
CA PHE A 596 19.34 15.45 -2.82
C PHE A 596 18.76 16.75 -3.38
N GLY A 597 17.68 17.27 -2.84
CA GLY A 597 17.03 18.47 -3.36
C GLY A 597 16.23 19.24 -2.30
N PRO A 598 15.70 20.42 -2.66
CA PRO A 598 14.92 21.23 -1.74
C PRO A 598 13.55 20.61 -1.44
N THR A 599 13.10 20.75 -0.19
CA THR A 599 11.72 20.48 0.23
C THR A 599 11.20 21.57 1.15
N ASN A 600 9.89 21.78 1.15
CA ASN A 600 9.19 22.70 2.04
C ASN A 600 8.75 22.05 3.36
N SER A 601 9.14 20.80 3.63
CA SER A 601 8.73 20.06 4.85
C SER A 601 9.03 20.79 6.16
N CYS A 602 10.05 21.66 6.17
CA CYS A 602 10.43 22.45 7.34
C CYS A 602 10.20 23.96 7.13
N GLY A 603 9.41 24.33 6.10
CA GLY A 603 9.16 25.70 5.72
C GLY A 603 10.37 26.38 5.05
N THR A 604 10.53 27.67 5.30
CA THR A 604 11.66 28.48 4.81
C THR A 604 12.69 28.68 5.92
N PRO A 605 14.00 28.70 5.61
CA PRO A 605 14.60 28.77 4.28
C PRO A 605 14.73 27.41 3.57
N LEU A 606 14.61 27.41 2.25
CA LEU A 606 14.76 26.20 1.44
C LEU A 606 16.23 25.78 1.33
N PHE A 607 16.44 24.46 1.28
CA PHE A 607 17.73 23.86 1.02
C PHE A 607 18.26 24.23 -0.38
N PRO A 608 19.59 24.16 -0.64
CA PRO A 608 20.16 24.53 -1.93
C PRO A 608 19.67 23.70 -3.12
N THR A 609 20.16 24.08 -4.31
CA THR A 609 19.90 23.42 -5.59
C THR A 609 20.11 21.90 -5.53
N ALA A 610 19.28 21.16 -6.26
CA ALA A 610 19.37 19.71 -6.29
C ALA A 610 20.74 19.21 -6.81
N VAL A 611 21.30 18.20 -6.15
CA VAL A 611 22.57 17.55 -6.49
C VAL A 611 22.34 16.05 -6.64
N ALA A 612 22.72 15.51 -7.79
CA ALA A 612 22.64 14.08 -8.04
C ALA A 612 23.78 13.33 -7.33
N PHE A 613 23.49 12.18 -6.74
CA PHE A 613 24.53 11.25 -6.31
C PHE A 613 24.90 10.30 -7.47
N PRO A 614 26.15 9.80 -7.54
CA PRO A 614 26.56 8.85 -8.58
C PRO A 614 25.67 7.61 -8.59
N PRO A 615 25.44 6.94 -9.74
CA PRO A 615 24.74 5.66 -9.75
C PRO A 615 25.40 4.65 -8.79
N THR A 616 24.63 4.16 -7.82
CA THR A 616 25.13 3.32 -6.73
C THR A 616 24.49 1.94 -6.79
N PHE A 617 25.30 0.90 -7.01
CA PHE A 617 24.84 -0.48 -6.93
C PHE A 617 24.72 -0.93 -5.47
N VAL A 618 23.59 -1.53 -5.13
CA VAL A 618 23.28 -2.06 -3.80
C VAL A 618 22.85 -3.52 -3.97
N GLY A 619 23.62 -4.45 -3.41
CA GLY A 619 23.33 -5.88 -3.46
C GLY A 619 22.03 -6.25 -2.72
N SER A 620 21.51 -7.46 -2.95
CA SER A 620 20.37 -8.00 -2.18
C SER A 620 20.75 -8.12 -0.70
N GLY A 621 19.89 -7.62 0.20
CA GLY A 621 20.12 -7.59 1.65
C GLY A 621 21.15 -6.56 2.11
N ILE A 622 21.63 -5.67 1.22
CA ILE A 622 22.70 -4.72 1.52
C ILE A 622 22.13 -3.31 1.71
N THR A 623 22.76 -2.55 2.61
CA THR A 623 22.53 -1.13 2.81
C THR A 623 23.80 -0.34 2.47
N VAL A 624 23.68 0.73 1.68
CA VAL A 624 24.82 1.55 1.24
C VAL A 624 24.58 3.03 1.54
N PRO A 625 25.51 3.75 2.19
CA PRO A 625 25.39 5.18 2.39
C PRO A 625 25.73 5.98 1.12
N VAL A 626 25.02 7.09 0.93
CA VAL A 626 25.28 8.13 -0.07
C VAL A 626 25.31 9.49 0.62
N TRP A 627 26.13 10.41 0.12
CA TRP A 627 26.34 11.71 0.75
C TRP A 627 26.57 12.82 -0.28
N MET A 628 26.33 14.05 0.14
CA MET A 628 26.69 15.25 -0.61
C MET A 628 27.15 16.37 0.33
N THR A 629 27.90 17.33 -0.22
CA THR A 629 28.23 18.57 0.48
C THR A 629 27.11 19.59 0.26
N ALA A 630 26.43 19.98 1.34
CA ALA A 630 25.40 21.00 1.37
C ALA A 630 26.00 22.37 1.69
N THR A 631 25.50 23.42 1.04
CA THR A 631 25.89 24.82 1.31
C THR A 631 24.83 25.50 2.17
N LYS A 632 25.24 26.30 3.14
CA LYS A 632 24.32 27.03 4.02
C LYS A 632 23.50 28.06 3.26
N PRO A 633 22.15 28.03 3.29
CA PRO A 633 21.34 29.10 2.72
C PRO A 633 21.64 30.44 3.41
N ALA A 634 21.74 31.53 2.64
CA ALA A 634 22.04 32.85 3.18
C ALA A 634 20.98 33.35 4.19
N SER A 635 19.73 32.90 4.02
CA SER A 635 18.60 33.18 4.90
C SER A 635 18.58 32.36 6.19
N LEU A 636 19.46 31.36 6.34
CA LEU A 636 19.62 30.59 7.57
C LEU A 636 20.60 31.33 8.50
N THR A 637 20.06 32.23 9.34
CA THR A 637 20.84 33.23 10.09
C THR A 637 20.71 33.14 11.61
N THR A 638 19.67 32.51 12.14
CA THR A 638 19.42 32.41 13.59
C THR A 638 19.84 31.03 14.11
N THR A 639 20.57 30.98 15.23
CA THR A 639 20.88 29.72 15.93
C THR A 639 19.60 28.92 16.15
N GLY A 640 19.66 27.60 15.92
CA GLY A 640 18.52 26.69 16.04
C GLY A 640 17.56 26.70 14.85
N SER A 641 17.69 27.63 13.89
CA SER A 641 16.88 27.58 12.66
C SER A 641 17.24 26.38 11.80
N THR A 642 16.26 25.87 11.05
CA THR A 642 16.39 24.62 10.30
C THR A 642 16.05 24.80 8.83
N THR A 643 16.61 23.93 8.00
CA THR A 643 16.25 23.74 6.59
C THR A 643 16.21 22.25 6.30
N CYS A 644 15.40 21.81 5.34
CA CYS A 644 15.21 20.39 5.06
C CYS A 644 15.45 20.05 3.60
N TYR A 645 16.02 18.87 3.39
CA TYR A 645 16.34 18.31 2.08
C TYR A 645 15.52 17.04 1.84
N LEU A 646 15.12 16.84 0.60
CA LEU A 646 14.51 15.60 0.13
C LEU A 646 15.57 14.80 -0.61
N VAL A 647 15.74 13.55 -0.23
CA VAL A 647 16.51 12.58 -1.00
C VAL A 647 15.53 11.76 -1.80
N THR A 648 15.68 11.74 -3.11
CA THR A 648 14.94 10.87 -4.03
C THR A 648 15.88 9.82 -4.56
N ALA A 649 15.44 8.57 -4.57
CA ALA A 649 16.18 7.46 -5.14
C ALA A 649 15.26 6.66 -6.08
N THR A 650 15.67 6.59 -7.34
CA THR A 650 14.96 5.93 -8.43
C THR A 650 15.65 4.63 -8.80
N GLN A 651 14.83 3.60 -8.94
CA GLN A 651 15.11 2.28 -9.49
C GLN A 651 14.17 2.01 -10.67
N PRO A 652 14.34 0.93 -11.45
CA PRO A 652 13.45 0.60 -12.58
C PRO A 652 11.95 0.59 -12.26
N VAL A 653 11.55 0.54 -10.97
CA VAL A 653 10.32 1.03 -10.31
C VAL A 653 10.27 0.32 -8.94
N PRO A 654 9.90 0.97 -7.81
CA PRO A 654 9.40 2.34 -7.62
C PRO A 654 10.48 3.37 -7.23
N THR A 655 10.15 4.67 -7.34
CA THR A 655 10.95 5.78 -6.79
C THR A 655 10.60 5.99 -5.32
N THR A 656 11.61 6.03 -4.46
CA THR A 656 11.46 6.28 -3.02
C THR A 656 12.04 7.62 -2.63
N SER A 657 11.60 8.14 -1.50
CA SER A 657 12.11 9.41 -1.00
C SER A 657 12.08 9.49 0.52
N SER A 658 13.03 10.22 1.09
CA SER A 658 13.09 10.50 2.52
C SER A 658 13.57 11.93 2.77
N THR A 659 13.06 12.56 3.82
CA THR A 659 13.39 13.95 4.19
C THR A 659 14.38 13.95 5.34
N GLY A 660 15.47 14.68 5.18
CA GLY A 660 16.40 14.98 6.26
C GLY A 660 16.38 16.46 6.62
N LYS A 661 16.93 16.77 7.79
CA LYS A 661 16.94 18.12 8.38
C LYS A 661 18.37 18.58 8.66
N VAL A 662 18.60 19.88 8.47
CA VAL A 662 19.85 20.56 8.80
C VAL A 662 19.58 21.74 9.74
N THR A 663 20.28 21.80 10.87
CA THR A 663 20.13 22.86 11.89
C THR A 663 21.34 23.79 11.88
N TYR A 664 21.13 25.10 11.99
CA TYR A 664 22.22 26.07 12.09
C TYR A 664 22.66 26.28 13.54
N ARG A 665 23.93 25.97 13.81
CA ARG A 665 24.55 25.95 15.14
C ARG A 665 25.90 26.68 15.16
N PRO A 666 25.92 28.02 14.98
CA PRO A 666 27.16 28.80 14.99
C PRO A 666 27.86 28.86 16.35
N ASP A 667 27.18 28.40 17.40
CA ASP A 667 27.55 28.37 18.81
C ASP A 667 28.45 27.19 19.20
N ILE A 668 28.55 26.16 18.36
CA ILE A 668 29.39 24.96 18.58
C ILE A 668 30.35 24.74 17.42
N ALA A 669 31.50 24.12 17.69
CA ALA A 669 32.41 23.60 16.67
C ALA A 669 32.19 22.10 16.48
N CYS A 670 32.10 21.64 15.23
CA CYS A 670 32.27 20.23 14.90
C CYS A 670 33.71 19.98 14.49
N SER A 671 34.36 19.01 15.11
CA SER A 671 35.70 18.53 14.73
C SER A 671 35.66 17.27 13.87
N ASN A 672 34.58 16.49 13.96
CA ASN A 672 34.30 15.41 13.03
C ASN A 672 33.14 15.82 12.11
N GLY A 673 33.35 15.72 10.80
CA GLY A 673 32.24 15.72 9.86
C GLY A 673 31.33 14.51 10.10
N ILE A 674 30.15 14.48 9.46
CA ILE A 674 29.22 13.36 9.58
C ILE A 674 29.94 12.03 9.36
N ALA A 675 29.79 11.10 10.31
CA ALA A 675 30.24 9.73 10.16
C ALA A 675 29.60 9.10 8.92
N THR A 676 30.44 8.77 7.94
CA THR A 676 30.03 8.25 6.62
C THR A 676 29.74 6.75 6.63
N LEU A 677 30.13 6.05 7.69
CA LEU A 677 29.88 4.64 7.93
C LEU A 677 29.29 4.45 9.31
N ALA A 678 28.34 3.53 9.43
CA ALA A 678 27.72 3.17 10.70
C ALA A 678 28.71 2.42 11.61
N VAL A 679 28.77 2.83 12.88
CA VAL A 679 29.52 2.09 13.91
C VAL A 679 28.81 0.76 14.16
N GLN A 680 29.53 -0.35 14.02
CA GLN A 680 28.99 -1.68 14.25
C GLN A 680 28.96 -1.97 15.75
N VAL A 681 27.80 -2.36 16.26
CA VAL A 681 27.63 -2.74 17.67
C VAL A 681 27.07 -4.17 17.73
N PRO A 682 27.82 -5.15 18.28
CA PRO A 682 27.35 -6.52 18.43
C PRO A 682 26.09 -6.61 19.29
N LEU A 683 25.10 -7.39 18.85
CA LEU A 683 23.92 -7.68 19.67
C LEU A 683 24.34 -8.30 21.01
N GLY A 684 23.86 -7.74 22.13
CA GLY A 684 24.24 -8.19 23.48
C GLY A 684 25.66 -7.78 23.93
N GLY A 685 26.46 -7.21 23.04
CA GLY A 685 27.74 -6.56 23.36
C GLY A 685 27.59 -5.06 23.59
N SER A 686 28.71 -4.39 23.81
CA SER A 686 28.77 -2.93 23.89
C SER A 686 29.92 -2.36 23.07
N THR A 687 29.80 -1.11 22.67
CA THR A 687 30.81 -0.37 21.90
C THR A 687 30.82 1.08 22.36
N ASN A 688 32.01 1.62 22.59
CA ASN A 688 32.17 3.03 22.92
C ASN A 688 32.05 3.89 21.67
N VAL A 689 31.17 4.89 21.73
CA VAL A 689 30.99 5.89 20.69
C VAL A 689 31.45 7.23 21.23
N ALA A 690 32.37 7.88 20.51
CA ALA A 690 32.91 9.18 20.87
C ALA A 690 32.25 10.29 20.06
N PHE A 691 31.83 11.34 20.76
CA PHE A 691 31.43 12.62 20.21
C PHE A 691 32.51 13.65 20.49
N HIS A 692 32.74 14.54 19.54
CA HIS A 692 33.67 15.64 19.73
C HIS A 692 32.93 16.96 19.59
N ILE A 693 32.97 17.77 20.63
CA ILE A 693 32.21 19.02 20.69
C ILE A 693 33.07 20.17 21.19
N GLY A 694 33.08 21.24 20.41
CA GLY A 694 33.74 22.49 20.78
C GLY A 694 32.75 23.61 21.07
N ASN A 695 33.18 24.56 21.89
CA ASN A 695 32.39 25.71 22.28
C ASN A 695 32.86 26.99 21.56
N GLU A 696 32.01 27.54 20.69
CA GLU A 696 32.27 28.80 19.98
C GLU A 696 31.51 29.99 20.60
N SER A 697 30.76 29.76 21.68
CA SER A 697 29.87 30.73 22.30
C SER A 697 30.38 31.19 23.66
N ILE A 698 30.32 32.52 23.90
CA ILE A 698 30.68 33.13 25.19
C ILE A 698 29.62 32.90 26.29
N LYS A 699 28.47 32.30 25.95
CA LYS A 699 27.29 32.26 26.84
C LYS A 699 27.41 31.23 27.97
N SER A 700 28.15 30.14 27.79
CA SER A 700 28.37 29.18 28.87
C SER A 700 29.73 28.49 28.74
N ALA A 701 30.47 28.38 29.86
CA ALA A 701 31.65 27.52 29.98
C ALA A 701 31.30 26.06 30.33
N PHE A 702 30.01 25.81 30.59
CA PHE A 702 29.45 24.51 30.91
C PHE A 702 28.38 24.16 29.88
N LEU A 703 28.60 23.10 29.13
CA LEU A 703 27.71 22.62 28.09
C LEU A 703 26.88 21.48 28.67
N ARG A 704 25.58 21.73 28.84
CA ARG A 704 24.63 20.67 29.14
C ARG A 704 24.34 19.91 27.86
N TYR A 705 24.45 18.60 27.93
CA TYR A 705 24.22 17.74 26.79
C TYR A 705 23.27 16.62 27.11
N ARG A 706 22.61 16.15 26.06
CA ARG A 706 21.73 15.00 26.05
C ARG A 706 22.13 14.12 24.88
N ILE A 707 22.44 12.85 25.16
CA ILE A 707 22.66 11.83 24.15
C ILE A 707 21.48 10.88 24.18
N GLU A 708 20.84 10.70 23.03
CA GLU A 708 19.70 9.82 22.87
C GLU A 708 19.88 8.93 21.64
N ALA A 709 19.41 7.69 21.77
CA ALA A 709 19.27 6.78 20.64
C ALA A 709 17.96 7.10 19.93
N ILE A 710 18.01 7.35 18.62
CA ILE A 710 16.84 7.61 17.79
C ILE A 710 16.80 6.69 16.58
N GLY A 711 15.60 6.32 16.16
CA GLY A 711 15.36 5.67 14.89
C GLY A 711 15.50 6.65 13.72
N PRO A 712 15.41 6.15 12.48
CA PRO A 712 15.46 7.00 11.30
C PRO A 712 14.26 7.96 11.16
N ASP A 713 13.18 7.67 11.85
CA ASP A 713 11.99 8.54 12.01
C ASP A 713 12.22 9.70 12.99
N GLY A 714 13.37 9.73 13.68
CA GLY A 714 13.70 10.72 14.70
C GLY A 714 13.04 10.46 16.05
N LEU A 715 12.32 9.34 16.21
CA LEU A 715 11.75 8.91 17.48
C LEU A 715 12.79 8.16 18.30
N VAL A 716 12.61 8.13 19.62
CA VAL A 716 13.53 7.42 20.52
C VAL A 716 13.57 5.93 20.18
N SER A 717 14.78 5.41 19.96
CA SER A 717 15.06 4.00 19.76
C SER A 717 14.95 3.25 21.08
N GLN A 718 14.12 2.20 21.11
CA GLN A 718 13.98 1.33 22.29
C GLN A 718 14.86 0.07 22.21
N TYR A 719 15.82 0.03 21.27
CA TYR A 719 16.72 -1.11 21.07
C TYR A 719 18.08 -0.90 21.72
N LEU A 720 18.50 0.35 21.76
CA LEU A 720 19.85 0.72 22.16
C LEU A 720 19.83 1.28 23.58
N ALA A 721 20.56 0.60 24.46
CA ALA A 721 20.88 1.07 25.80
C ALA A 721 22.16 1.90 25.79
N LEU A 722 22.20 2.93 26.63
CA LEU A 722 23.36 3.82 26.78
C LEU A 722 23.88 3.78 28.22
N ASN A 723 25.19 3.62 28.40
CA ASN A 723 25.85 3.58 29.72
C ASN A 723 25.18 2.62 30.73
N GLY A 724 24.67 1.48 30.24
CA GLY A 724 23.96 0.49 31.07
C GLY A 724 22.54 0.87 31.49
N LEU A 725 22.00 2.00 31.04
CA LEU A 725 20.59 2.39 31.24
C LEU A 725 19.63 1.45 30.48
N LEU A 726 18.33 1.60 30.76
CA LEU A 726 17.31 0.94 29.96
C LEU A 726 17.31 1.49 28.52
N PRO A 727 16.98 0.67 27.52
CA PRO A 727 16.86 1.16 26.14
C PRO A 727 15.91 2.36 26.02
N GLY A 728 16.33 3.35 25.23
CA GLY A 728 15.58 4.59 25.02
C GLY A 728 15.75 5.65 26.13
N GLU A 729 16.35 5.31 27.28
CA GLU A 729 16.71 6.31 28.28
C GLU A 729 17.92 7.13 27.81
N PRO A 730 17.82 8.47 27.80
CA PRO A 730 18.91 9.33 27.37
C PRO A 730 20.01 9.43 28.44
N VAL A 731 21.23 9.75 28.02
CA VAL A 731 22.31 10.18 28.91
C VAL A 731 22.32 11.70 28.94
N GLU A 732 22.10 12.29 30.12
CA GLU A 732 22.19 13.73 30.33
C GLU A 732 23.29 14.05 31.34
N ASP A 733 24.15 15.01 31.00
CA ASP A 733 25.23 15.47 31.88
C ASP A 733 25.67 16.90 31.50
N GLU A 734 26.63 17.45 32.25
CA GLU A 734 27.23 18.75 32.01
C GLU A 734 28.76 18.64 31.92
N ALA A 735 29.33 19.22 30.86
CA ALA A 735 30.77 19.21 30.65
C ALA A 735 31.34 20.63 30.62
N SER A 736 32.52 20.83 31.24
CA SER A 736 33.22 22.11 31.13
C SER A 736 33.95 22.21 29.79
N VAL A 737 33.47 23.10 28.94
CA VAL A 737 34.06 23.37 27.62
C VAL A 737 34.35 24.88 27.54
N PRO A 738 35.56 25.32 27.93
CA PRO A 738 35.98 26.71 27.77
C PRO A 738 35.77 27.22 26.33
N LEU A 739 35.55 28.52 26.17
CA LEU A 739 35.43 29.17 24.85
C LEU A 739 36.66 28.86 23.98
N GLY A 740 36.41 28.39 22.75
CA GLY A 740 37.44 28.02 21.78
C GLY A 740 38.15 26.71 22.09
N SER A 741 37.67 25.94 23.07
CA SER A 741 38.16 24.59 23.37
C SER A 741 37.17 23.52 22.91
N GLU A 742 37.66 22.29 22.89
CA GLU A 742 36.95 21.10 22.43
C GLU A 742 37.17 19.96 23.43
N ILE A 743 36.14 19.14 23.62
CA ILE A 743 36.18 17.94 24.45
C ILE A 743 35.68 16.71 23.69
N GLU A 744 36.02 15.55 24.23
CA GLU A 744 35.48 14.26 23.81
C GLU A 744 34.46 13.76 24.85
N ILE A 745 33.27 13.38 24.39
CA ILE A 745 32.22 12.77 25.20
C ILE A 745 32.05 11.32 24.71
N ILE A 746 32.26 10.36 25.60
CA ILE A 746 32.15 8.93 25.27
C ILE A 746 30.86 8.37 25.88
N VAL A 747 30.08 7.65 25.07
CA VAL A 747 28.94 6.88 25.51
C VAL A 747 29.14 5.41 25.14
N GLU A 748 28.84 4.52 26.07
CA GLU A 748 28.78 3.08 25.80
C GLU A 748 27.41 2.74 25.21
N ALA A 749 27.39 2.23 23.98
CA ALA A 749 26.19 1.82 23.28
C ALA A 749 26.05 0.30 23.24
N SER A 750 24.87 -0.24 23.57
CA SER A 750 24.60 -1.67 23.59
C SER A 750 23.20 -1.98 23.06
N PHE A 751 23.10 -2.73 21.96
CA PHE A 751 21.81 -3.23 21.48
C PHE A 751 21.32 -4.34 22.41
N ARG A 752 20.18 -4.10 23.08
CA ARG A 752 19.48 -5.10 23.91
C ARG A 752 18.56 -5.98 23.08
N GLU A 753 18.18 -5.47 21.92
CA GLU A 753 17.25 -6.06 20.99
C GLU A 753 17.75 -5.77 19.59
N VAL A 754 17.35 -6.59 18.63
CA VAL A 754 17.78 -6.44 17.25
C VAL A 754 17.10 -5.25 16.59
N ASP A 755 17.91 -4.39 16.00
CA ASP A 755 17.48 -3.40 15.01
C ASP A 755 17.54 -4.03 13.61
N ALA A 756 16.41 -4.58 13.16
CA ALA A 756 16.35 -5.40 11.96
C ALA A 756 16.38 -4.60 10.65
N LEU A 757 16.04 -3.31 10.68
CA LEU A 757 16.33 -2.40 9.56
C LEU A 757 17.79 -1.93 9.59
N GLY A 758 18.47 -2.11 10.72
CA GLY A 758 19.92 -2.00 10.84
C GLY A 758 20.44 -0.57 10.95
N LEU A 759 19.59 0.41 11.28
CA LEU A 759 19.97 1.81 11.35
C LEU A 759 19.31 2.55 12.53
N THR A 760 20.08 2.69 13.60
CA THR A 760 19.81 3.57 14.74
C THR A 760 20.83 4.70 14.73
N PHE A 761 20.46 5.89 15.18
CA PHE A 761 21.38 7.02 15.31
C PHE A 761 21.56 7.39 16.78
N LEU A 762 22.77 7.71 17.20
CA LEU A 762 22.99 8.44 18.44
C LEU A 762 23.01 9.93 18.11
N ARG A 763 22.07 10.68 18.71
CA ARG A 763 21.99 12.12 18.61
C ARG A 763 22.55 12.75 19.88
N LEU A 764 23.60 13.54 19.72
CA LEU A 764 24.05 14.49 20.74
C LEU A 764 23.31 15.80 20.54
N SER A 765 22.66 16.30 21.58
CA SER A 765 22.00 17.61 21.61
C SER A 765 22.48 18.41 22.80
N THR A 766 22.47 19.74 22.70
CA THR A 766 23.04 20.65 23.71
C THR A 766 22.20 21.90 23.90
N ASP A 767 22.02 22.31 25.16
CA ASP A 767 21.36 23.57 25.56
C ASP A 767 22.43 24.64 25.79
N THR A 768 22.68 25.48 24.78
CA THR A 768 23.78 26.47 24.81
C THR A 768 23.34 27.87 25.21
N ASP A 769 22.05 28.16 25.18
CA ASP A 769 21.49 29.45 25.55
C ASP A 769 20.70 29.43 26.87
N GLY A 770 20.55 28.25 27.47
CA GLY A 770 20.01 28.04 28.81
C GLY A 770 18.50 28.10 28.89
N ASP A 771 17.80 27.93 27.76
CA ASP A 771 16.33 27.97 27.71
C ASP A 771 15.69 26.62 28.10
N GLY A 772 16.49 25.58 28.30
CA GLY A 772 16.07 24.23 28.66
C GLY A 772 15.65 23.37 27.48
N ILE A 773 15.80 23.86 26.24
CA ILE A 773 15.57 23.13 25.00
C ILE A 773 16.94 22.67 24.48
N TYR A 774 17.04 21.37 24.20
CA TYR A 774 18.27 20.80 23.63
C TYR A 774 18.18 20.85 22.09
N GLU A 775 19.14 21.52 21.43
CA GLU A 775 19.25 21.45 19.98
C GLU A 775 20.30 20.43 19.51
N PRO A 776 20.09 19.78 18.36
CA PRO A 776 21.06 18.83 17.80
C PRO A 776 22.43 19.46 17.60
N ALA A 777 23.47 18.73 18.00
CA ALA A 777 24.87 19.13 17.95
C ALA A 777 25.73 18.12 17.17
N ASP A 778 25.43 16.82 17.23
CA ASP A 778 26.10 15.82 16.39
C ASP A 778 25.23 14.57 16.24
N ILE A 779 25.50 13.78 15.20
CA ILE A 779 24.81 12.52 14.95
C ILE A 779 25.78 11.43 14.48
N VAL A 780 25.68 10.24 15.08
CA VAL A 780 26.47 9.07 14.67
C VAL A 780 25.52 7.93 14.33
N PRO A 781 25.56 7.38 13.09
CA PRO A 781 24.82 6.19 12.73
C PRO A 781 25.47 4.94 13.36
N LEU A 782 24.63 4.06 13.90
CA LEU A 782 24.98 2.76 14.45
C LEU A 782 24.22 1.69 13.68
N ALA A 783 24.88 0.55 13.46
CA ALA A 783 24.23 -0.64 12.93
C ALA A 783 24.36 -1.78 13.93
N CYS A 784 23.24 -2.46 14.17
CA CYS A 784 23.22 -3.67 14.98
C CYS A 784 23.88 -4.80 14.19
N GLN A 785 25.03 -5.26 14.68
CA GLN A 785 25.69 -6.43 14.12
C GLN A 785 24.99 -7.68 14.68
N LEU A 786 24.20 -8.32 13.82
CA LEU A 786 23.55 -9.58 14.13
C LEU A 786 24.58 -10.71 14.23
N PRO A 787 24.31 -11.74 15.03
CA PRO A 787 24.97 -13.04 14.85
C PRO A 787 24.79 -13.49 13.40
N PRO A 788 25.74 -14.26 12.83
CA PRO A 788 25.56 -14.90 11.53
C PRO A 788 24.21 -15.62 11.46
N ALA A 789 23.52 -15.53 10.31
CA ALA A 789 22.26 -16.24 10.14
C ALA A 789 22.52 -17.75 10.17
N CYS A 790 21.85 -18.49 11.07
CA CYS A 790 21.93 -19.95 11.07
C CYS A 790 21.40 -20.47 9.74
N CYS A 791 22.26 -21.10 8.94
CA CYS A 791 21.82 -21.79 7.74
C CYS A 791 21.24 -23.17 8.08
N ILE A 792 20.62 -23.81 7.10
CA ILE A 792 19.80 -25.03 7.27
C ILE A 792 20.51 -26.18 8.00
N ALA A 793 21.84 -26.18 8.03
CA ALA A 793 22.68 -27.20 8.68
C ALA A 793 23.63 -26.64 9.77
N ASP A 794 23.58 -25.34 10.04
CA ASP A 794 24.29 -24.69 11.16
C ASP A 794 23.33 -24.70 12.36
N PHE A 795 23.36 -25.80 13.11
CA PHE A 795 22.44 -26.08 14.19
C PHE A 795 22.80 -25.34 15.47
N ASN A 796 24.07 -24.95 15.62
CA ASN A 796 24.55 -24.22 16.78
C ASN A 796 24.56 -22.69 16.57
N CYS A 797 24.25 -22.24 15.35
CA CYS A 797 24.15 -20.84 14.93
C CYS A 797 25.46 -20.04 15.06
N ASP A 798 26.62 -20.68 14.84
CA ASP A 798 27.93 -20.01 14.91
C ASP A 798 28.40 -19.45 13.55
N GLY A 799 27.62 -19.68 12.49
CA GLY A 799 27.88 -19.23 11.14
C GLY A 799 28.74 -20.19 10.30
N GLN A 800 29.06 -21.37 10.81
CA GLN A 800 29.71 -22.45 10.09
C GLN A 800 28.87 -23.71 10.14
N VAL A 801 29.10 -24.63 9.20
CA VAL A 801 28.56 -25.99 9.26
C VAL A 801 29.75 -26.90 9.48
N ASP A 802 30.01 -27.23 10.74
CA ASP A 802 31.24 -27.89 11.16
C ASP A 802 31.01 -29.05 12.14
N ASP A 803 32.09 -29.59 12.71
CA ASP A 803 32.05 -30.72 13.64
C ASP A 803 31.13 -30.46 14.84
N GLY A 804 30.93 -29.19 15.22
CA GLY A 804 29.99 -28.74 16.25
C GLY A 804 28.53 -29.00 15.86
N ASP A 805 28.16 -28.76 14.61
CA ASP A 805 26.83 -29.09 14.08
C ASP A 805 26.67 -30.59 13.85
N PHE A 806 27.73 -31.25 13.40
CA PHE A 806 27.70 -32.71 13.23
C PHE A 806 27.49 -33.42 14.58
N ALA A 807 28.03 -32.87 15.68
CA ALA A 807 27.79 -33.37 17.02
C ALA A 807 26.31 -33.23 17.47
N ILE A 808 25.56 -32.31 16.86
CA ILE A 808 24.10 -32.15 17.05
C ILE A 808 23.32 -33.09 16.10
N PHE A 809 23.80 -33.25 14.87
CA PHE A 809 23.19 -34.12 13.85
C PHE A 809 23.29 -35.61 14.16
N ALA A 810 24.47 -36.09 14.53
CA ALA A 810 24.77 -37.52 14.66
C ALA A 810 23.89 -38.27 15.67
N PRO A 811 23.60 -37.72 16.88
CA PRO A 811 22.68 -38.38 17.81
C PRO A 811 21.25 -38.52 17.27
N ALA A 812 20.76 -37.52 16.52
CA ALA A 812 19.41 -37.55 15.96
C ALA A 812 19.30 -38.57 14.81
N TYR A 813 20.35 -38.69 14.01
CA TYR A 813 20.47 -39.67 12.94
C TYR A 813 20.56 -41.12 13.47
N ASP A 814 21.26 -41.35 14.59
CA ASP A 814 21.35 -42.68 15.23
C ASP A 814 20.02 -43.12 15.88
N GLU A 815 19.20 -42.20 16.37
CA GLU A 815 17.92 -42.51 17.02
C GLU A 815 16.75 -42.68 16.03
N VAL A 816 16.88 -42.24 14.77
CA VAL A 816 15.91 -42.37 13.67
C VAL A 816 14.52 -41.77 13.98
N LEU A 817 14.36 -40.98 15.06
CA LEU A 817 13.05 -40.52 15.55
C LEU A 817 12.97 -39.00 15.59
N CYS A 818 12.24 -38.41 14.64
CA CYS A 818 11.72 -37.04 14.69
C CYS A 818 10.20 -37.09 14.95
N ALA A 819 9.82 -37.40 16.20
CA ALA A 819 8.40 -37.50 16.57
C ALA A 819 7.65 -36.15 16.52
N ASP A 820 8.38 -35.03 16.45
CA ASP A 820 7.84 -33.67 16.33
C ASP A 820 8.75 -32.80 15.44
N PRO A 821 8.35 -32.50 14.19
CA PRO A 821 9.14 -31.70 13.24
C PRO A 821 9.36 -30.24 13.67
N ASP A 822 8.67 -29.76 14.73
CA ASP A 822 8.91 -28.43 15.32
C ASP A 822 10.08 -28.40 16.34
N ILE A 823 10.71 -29.56 16.63
CA ILE A 823 11.76 -29.72 17.66
C ILE A 823 13.03 -30.43 17.10
N CYS A 824 13.02 -30.87 15.85
CA CYS A 824 14.16 -31.57 15.24
C CYS A 824 14.77 -30.73 14.11
N PRO A 825 15.66 -29.78 14.41
CA PRO A 825 16.30 -28.98 13.38
C PRO A 825 17.14 -29.83 12.41
N THR A 826 17.49 -31.06 12.78
CA THR A 826 18.29 -32.01 12.01
C THR A 826 17.48 -32.86 11.01
N ASP A 827 16.15 -32.82 11.04
CA ASP A 827 15.26 -33.35 10.00
C ASP A 827 15.14 -32.28 8.89
N LEU A 828 16.13 -32.31 7.99
CA LEU A 828 16.34 -31.32 6.94
C LEU A 828 15.37 -31.49 5.76
N THR A 829 14.81 -32.68 5.60
CA THR A 829 13.79 -33.03 4.60
C THR A 829 12.37 -32.86 5.09
N ALA A 830 12.18 -32.68 6.40
CA ALA A 830 10.90 -32.50 7.08
C ALA A 830 9.96 -33.71 6.98
N ASP A 831 10.50 -34.92 6.82
CA ASP A 831 9.70 -36.13 6.61
C ASP A 831 9.40 -36.91 7.91
N GLY A 832 9.86 -36.39 9.06
CA GLY A 832 9.62 -36.98 10.38
C GLY A 832 10.61 -38.07 10.76
N VAL A 833 11.66 -38.28 9.97
CA VAL A 833 12.83 -39.09 10.31
C VAL A 833 14.10 -38.30 10.05
N VAL A 834 15.20 -38.69 10.70
CA VAL A 834 16.54 -38.15 10.39
C VAL A 834 17.29 -39.31 9.76
N ASP A 835 17.41 -39.29 8.44
CA ASP A 835 17.94 -40.41 7.65
C ASP A 835 18.98 -39.97 6.60
N ASP A 836 19.35 -40.89 5.70
CA ASP A 836 20.34 -40.67 4.66
C ASP A 836 20.04 -39.45 3.76
N GLN A 837 18.77 -39.07 3.61
CA GLN A 837 18.36 -37.91 2.83
C GLN A 837 18.67 -36.62 3.56
N ASP A 838 18.46 -36.54 4.87
CA ASP A 838 18.88 -35.40 5.69
C ASP A 838 20.40 -35.30 5.74
N PHE A 839 21.09 -36.44 5.87
CA PHE A 839 22.54 -36.46 5.90
C PHE A 839 23.16 -35.99 4.57
N GLN A 840 22.49 -36.24 3.43
CA GLN A 840 22.91 -35.69 2.14
C GLN A 840 22.81 -34.16 2.09
N ILE A 841 21.78 -33.56 2.69
CA ILE A 841 21.63 -32.11 2.78
C ILE A 841 22.71 -31.55 3.73
N PHE A 842 22.90 -32.20 4.88
CA PHE A 842 23.90 -31.81 5.88
C PHE A 842 25.32 -31.83 5.31
N ILE A 843 25.73 -32.93 4.66
CA ILE A 843 27.11 -33.08 4.16
C ILE A 843 27.43 -32.12 3.02
N LEU A 844 26.43 -31.75 2.20
CA LEU A 844 26.59 -30.74 1.16
C LEU A 844 26.91 -29.37 1.77
N ALA A 845 26.17 -28.98 2.82
CA ALA A 845 26.44 -27.75 3.56
C ALA A 845 27.79 -27.79 4.29
N TYR A 846 28.09 -28.91 4.94
CA TYR A 846 29.36 -29.18 5.64
C TYR A 846 30.59 -29.07 4.73
N SER A 847 30.47 -29.54 3.48
CA SER A 847 31.56 -29.52 2.50
C SER A 847 31.80 -28.17 1.81
N GLY A 848 30.87 -27.22 1.97
CA GLY A 848 30.89 -25.89 1.34
C GLY A 848 31.47 -24.76 2.19
N VAL A 849 31.56 -24.92 3.52
CA VAL A 849 32.09 -23.96 4.53
C VAL A 849 31.42 -22.57 4.57
N GLU A 850 30.43 -22.26 3.72
CA GLU A 850 29.68 -21.00 3.80
C GLU A 850 28.16 -21.20 3.67
N CYS A 851 27.43 -20.54 4.58
CA CYS A 851 25.98 -20.37 4.56
C CYS A 851 25.55 -19.48 3.36
N THR A 852 25.14 -20.07 2.23
CA THR A 852 24.49 -19.33 1.11
C THR A 852 23.05 -19.73 0.89
#